data_AF-A0A5A7S117-F1
#
_entry.id   AF-A0A5A7S117-F1
#
_cell.length_a   1.000
_cell.length_b   1.000
_cell.length_c   1.000
_cell.angle_alpha   90.00
_cell.angle_beta   90.00
_cell.angle_gamma   90.00
#
_symmetry.space_group_name_H-M   'P 1'
#
loop_
_entity.id
_entity.type
_entity.pdbx_description
1 polymer ?
#
loop_
_entity_poly.entity_id
_entity_poly.type
_entity_poly.pdbx_seq_one_letter_code
_entity_poly.pdbx_strand_id
1 'polypeptide(L)'
;MRKLIFLMAVCILVLSHFSIMSYSLEEGKVTLFYRSVTVYAPAVAETEQGMVGVATTITVTVQNGTGCSGKVFVETVPLTEVDMQGSARLAVTVACSLTGVDPSNYDFFFVIKTPFPIIGGPSAGATMTIATIAALEGWDLDNKTMMTGMINPDGSIGPVGGIKEKIDAAHAVGAKRFLIPKGQSIVYENVIENVEGWLVYTKKQINVTEYAMERYGIEVVEVEDINDALYYFTGYRFEEEEFDKNITTENYTTSMLPLAQHLLDRAKDSYNNASTLFNETKYNIPNQYPYFTYRTYVEQKLKEAKEGLYMANESFESKMFYSSMSKSFQSLINSRFVIYACQYFSSENKKQFVEDMIDSIGNMVNDSKKLANSAEIKGLVSLQCVGAAQKRLYDAQDKFNAAVKSYRQGDYVGALYNLAFCAERCLSIGWWINISKQFEDKPPINSTQLQDIATKYLDLAKNSVTYSKIILQEIGENSDLLNNAEQTLMEAEKQKKTHPAASLFSSLEATAEANLAIELIGVEVSGENIKDRLERTKDKAATEIGECRGKSIEPVLAVSYYEYAELLENESAINSMLDYRYAQMIAGALRLAVSPVEKKTSRFEGIPPINPANRVFPSEKEIISYIIWTVVILGIILLAIVVIVSIISSEKRFRRDFPPELW
;
A
#
# COMPACT_ATOMS: atom_id res chain seq x y z
N MET A 1 -75.10 -6.23 47.96
CA MET A 1 -73.62 -6.35 48.04
C MET A 1 -73.09 -7.78 47.90
N ARG A 2 -73.54 -8.78 48.69
CA ARG A 2 -72.99 -10.15 48.60
C ARG A 2 -73.10 -10.85 47.23
N LYS A 3 -74.21 -10.67 46.49
CA LYS A 3 -74.35 -11.24 45.12
C LYS A 3 -73.43 -10.59 44.09
N LEU A 4 -73.11 -9.30 44.25
CA LEU A 4 -72.21 -8.58 43.33
C LEU A 4 -70.75 -9.00 43.53
N ILE A 5 -70.35 -9.20 44.79
CA ILE A 5 -69.00 -9.67 45.15
C ILE A 5 -68.78 -11.11 44.67
N PHE A 6 -69.80 -11.97 44.75
CA PHE A 6 -69.72 -13.33 44.23
C PHE A 6 -69.60 -13.35 42.69
N LEU A 7 -70.35 -12.50 41.98
CA LEU A 7 -70.25 -12.38 40.53
C LEU A 7 -68.87 -11.86 40.10
N MET A 8 -68.31 -10.89 40.83
CA MET A 8 -66.98 -10.35 40.58
C MET A 8 -65.89 -11.40 40.84
N ALA A 9 -66.02 -12.19 41.92
CA ALA A 9 -65.09 -13.27 42.23
C ALA A 9 -65.12 -14.40 41.19
N VAL A 10 -66.30 -14.74 40.67
CA VAL A 10 -66.45 -15.72 39.58
C VAL A 10 -65.86 -15.19 38.27
N CYS A 11 -66.07 -13.91 37.93
CA CYS A 11 -65.44 -13.31 36.75
C CYS A 11 -63.91 -13.26 36.85
N ILE A 12 -63.35 -12.98 38.04
CA ILE A 12 -61.89 -12.98 38.27
C ILE A 12 -61.32 -14.41 38.19
N LEU A 13 -62.06 -15.42 38.65
CA LEU A 13 -61.68 -16.84 38.53
C LEU A 13 -61.75 -17.36 37.08
N VAL A 14 -62.68 -16.86 36.28
CA VAL A 14 -62.77 -17.19 34.85
C VAL A 14 -61.68 -16.49 34.04
N LEU A 15 -61.30 -15.26 34.41
CA LEU A 15 -60.20 -14.52 33.78
C LEU A 15 -58.82 -15.08 34.16
N SER A 16 -58.66 -15.72 35.33
CA SER A 16 -57.40 -16.38 35.71
C SER A 16 -57.17 -17.75 35.05
N HIS A 17 -58.18 -18.30 34.36
CA HIS A 17 -58.08 -19.54 33.59
C HIS A 17 -57.94 -19.30 32.08
N PHE A 18 -57.92 -18.04 31.62
CA PHE A 18 -57.38 -17.72 30.30
C PHE A 18 -55.86 -17.80 30.38
N SER A 19 -55.32 -19.02 30.22
CA SER A 19 -53.95 -19.19 29.80
C SER A 19 -53.77 -18.32 28.55
N ILE A 20 -52.88 -17.34 28.62
CA ILE A 20 -52.39 -16.68 27.41
C ILE A 20 -51.75 -17.81 26.62
N MET A 21 -52.47 -18.33 25.63
CA MET A 21 -51.88 -19.25 24.68
C MET A 21 -50.80 -18.46 23.97
N SER A 22 -49.55 -18.71 24.32
CA SER A 22 -48.41 -18.34 23.51
C SER A 22 -48.57 -19.12 22.20
N TYR A 23 -49.23 -18.52 21.22
CA TYR A 23 -49.16 -19.01 19.85
C TYR A 23 -47.72 -18.83 19.40
N SER A 24 -46.98 -19.94 19.24
CA SER A 24 -45.76 -19.90 18.44
C SER A 24 -46.21 -19.74 16.99
N LEU A 25 -46.04 -18.55 16.43
CA LEU A 25 -46.12 -18.36 15.00
C LEU A 25 -44.79 -18.91 14.43
N GLU A 26 -44.80 -20.13 13.89
CA GLU A 26 -43.66 -20.62 13.10
C GLU A 26 -43.70 -19.94 11.73
N GLU A 27 -43.01 -18.81 11.61
CA GLU A 27 -42.85 -18.09 10.36
C GLU A 27 -41.68 -18.70 9.56
N GLY A 28 -41.97 -19.80 8.85
CA GLY A 28 -41.07 -20.40 7.87
C GLY A 28 -39.93 -21.26 8.43
N LYS A 29 -39.52 -22.26 7.66
CA LYS A 29 -38.34 -23.09 7.95
C LYS A 29 -37.13 -22.50 7.23
N VAL A 30 -36.23 -21.85 7.97
CA VAL A 30 -34.96 -21.35 7.44
C VAL A 30 -33.89 -22.42 7.63
N THR A 31 -33.22 -22.83 6.54
CA THR A 31 -32.03 -23.69 6.61
C THR A 31 -30.81 -22.81 6.39
N LEU A 32 -29.92 -22.76 7.38
CA LEU A 32 -28.67 -22.01 7.34
C LEU A 32 -27.52 -23.01 7.26
N PHE A 33 -26.58 -22.80 6.34
CA PHE A 33 -25.27 -23.46 6.43
C PHE A 33 -24.26 -22.44 6.92
N TYR A 34 -23.48 -22.83 7.91
CA TYR A 34 -22.38 -22.01 8.40
C TYR A 34 -21.11 -22.84 8.50
N ARG A 35 -19.97 -22.20 8.23
CA ARG A 35 -18.65 -22.76 8.43
C ARG A 35 -17.80 -21.77 9.20
N SER A 36 -17.06 -22.27 10.18
CA SER A 36 -16.18 -21.47 11.02
C SER A 36 -14.74 -21.91 10.85
N VAL A 37 -13.84 -20.95 10.71
CA VAL A 37 -12.39 -21.13 10.67
C VAL A 37 -11.77 -20.26 11.75
N THR A 38 -10.88 -20.84 12.56
CA THR A 38 -10.15 -20.12 13.62
C THR A 38 -8.67 -20.09 13.29
N VAL A 39 -8.05 -18.91 13.40
CA VAL A 39 -6.64 -18.68 13.09
C VAL A 39 -5.99 -17.79 14.15
N TYR A 40 -4.69 -17.99 14.38
CA TYR A 40 -3.89 -17.10 15.22
C TYR A 40 -3.38 -15.91 14.39
N ALA A 41 -3.49 -14.70 14.95
CA ALA A 41 -2.93 -13.48 14.40
C ALA A 41 -2.05 -12.78 15.44
N PRO A 42 -0.82 -12.36 15.08
CA PRO A 42 0.07 -11.68 16.02
C PRO A 42 -0.30 -10.20 16.09
N ALA A 43 -0.17 -9.62 17.27
CA ALA A 43 -0.31 -8.19 17.49
C ALA A 43 0.80 -7.71 18.44
N VAL A 44 0.89 -6.40 18.61
CA VAL A 44 1.80 -5.76 19.57
C VAL A 44 0.95 -5.11 20.66
N ALA A 45 1.39 -5.24 21.91
CA ALA A 45 0.81 -4.59 23.06
C ALA A 45 1.87 -3.77 23.79
N GLU A 46 1.48 -2.60 24.29
CA GLU A 46 2.34 -1.77 25.15
C GLU A 46 2.27 -2.27 26.60
N THR A 47 3.44 -2.45 27.22
CA THR A 47 3.57 -2.82 28.63
C THR A 47 4.51 -1.86 29.35
N GLU A 48 4.55 -1.91 30.69
CA GLU A 48 5.51 -1.13 31.49
C GLU A 48 6.99 -1.40 31.13
N GLN A 49 7.27 -2.55 30.49
CA GLN A 49 8.61 -2.97 30.08
C GLN A 49 8.90 -2.72 28.59
N GLY A 50 7.97 -2.08 27.87
CA GLY A 50 8.05 -1.83 26.43
C GLY A 50 7.04 -2.64 25.62
N MET A 51 7.23 -2.65 24.30
CA MET A 51 6.35 -3.37 23.37
C MET A 51 6.60 -4.89 23.43
N VAL A 52 5.52 -5.67 23.50
CA VAL A 52 5.58 -7.13 23.50
C VAL A 52 4.64 -7.72 22.46
N GLY A 53 5.02 -8.86 21.89
CA GLY A 53 4.16 -9.64 21.01
C GLY A 53 3.05 -10.36 21.76
N VAL A 54 1.83 -10.28 21.24
CA VAL A 54 0.67 -11.00 21.78
C VAL A 54 -0.04 -11.78 20.68
N ALA A 55 -0.41 -13.02 20.97
CA ALA A 55 -1.15 -13.85 20.03
C ALA A 55 -2.67 -13.67 20.24
N THR A 56 -3.36 -13.34 19.16
CA THR A 56 -4.80 -13.10 19.11
C THR A 56 -5.46 -14.23 18.36
N THR A 57 -6.65 -14.64 18.79
CA THR A 57 -7.46 -15.61 18.06
C THR A 57 -8.52 -14.89 17.24
N ILE A 58 -8.58 -15.17 15.94
CA ILE A 58 -9.61 -14.65 15.04
C ILE A 58 -10.44 -15.84 14.56
N THR A 59 -11.75 -15.81 14.81
CA THR A 59 -12.70 -16.79 14.28
C THR A 59 -13.56 -16.13 13.23
N VAL A 60 -13.53 -16.66 12.01
CA VAL A 60 -14.37 -16.22 10.89
C VAL A 60 -15.46 -17.25 10.69
N THR A 61 -16.72 -16.83 10.78
CA THR A 61 -17.87 -17.67 10.44
C THR A 61 -18.55 -17.10 9.21
N VAL A 62 -18.69 -17.93 8.18
CA VAL A 62 -19.40 -17.60 6.95
C VAL A 62 -20.74 -18.32 7.00
N GLN A 63 -21.83 -17.57 6.91
CA GLN A 63 -23.19 -18.09 6.87
C GLN A 63 -23.79 -17.86 5.48
N ASN A 64 -24.42 -18.87 4.91
CA ASN A 64 -25.27 -18.73 3.73
C ASN A 64 -26.74 -19.02 4.08
N GLY A 65 -27.66 -18.46 3.29
CA GLY A 65 -29.09 -18.71 3.44
C GLY A 65 -29.96 -17.56 2.97
N THR A 66 -31.28 -17.75 3.10
CA THR A 66 -32.27 -16.73 2.71
C THR A 66 -32.15 -15.51 3.62
N GLY A 67 -31.97 -14.32 3.03
CA GLY A 67 -31.88 -13.05 3.76
C GLY A 67 -30.46 -12.55 4.05
N CYS A 68 -29.42 -13.28 3.63
CA CYS A 68 -28.05 -12.75 3.61
C CYS A 68 -27.95 -11.52 2.69
N SER A 69 -26.99 -10.65 3.00
CA SER A 69 -26.84 -9.37 2.30
C SER A 69 -25.40 -8.89 2.16
N GLY A 70 -24.42 -9.77 2.42
CA GLY A 70 -23.00 -9.44 2.39
C GLY A 70 -22.53 -8.66 3.61
N LYS A 71 -23.27 -8.71 4.73
CA LYS A 71 -22.92 -7.94 5.92
C LYS A 71 -21.72 -8.55 6.63
N VAL A 72 -20.88 -7.66 7.17
CA VAL A 72 -19.70 -8.02 7.97
C VAL A 72 -19.91 -7.54 9.40
N PHE A 73 -19.98 -8.51 10.31
CA PHE A 73 -20.12 -8.31 11.75
C PHE A 73 -18.78 -8.58 12.42
N VAL A 74 -18.37 -7.68 13.31
CA VAL A 74 -17.07 -7.79 14.00
C VAL A 74 -17.31 -7.61 15.49
N GLU A 75 -16.98 -8.64 16.25
CA GLU A 75 -16.99 -8.65 17.71
C GLU A 75 -15.55 -8.76 18.21
N THR A 76 -15.18 -7.88 19.14
CA THR A 76 -13.84 -7.83 19.72
C THR A 76 -13.92 -7.92 21.24
N VAL A 77 -13.14 -8.81 21.83
CA VAL A 77 -13.08 -9.00 23.29
C VAL A 77 -11.61 -8.97 23.74
N PRO A 78 -11.17 -7.94 24.50
CA PRO A 78 -11.82 -6.65 24.84
C PRO A 78 -12.09 -5.75 23.62
N LEU A 79 -12.78 -4.62 23.83
CA LEU A 79 -13.03 -3.59 22.80
C LEU A 79 -11.70 -3.12 22.18
N THR A 80 -11.59 -3.17 20.84
CA THR A 80 -10.44 -2.66 20.08
C THR A 80 -10.81 -1.37 19.35
N GLU A 81 -9.81 -0.75 18.72
CA GLU A 81 -10.01 0.40 17.83
C GLU A 81 -10.86 0.07 16.58
N VAL A 82 -11.41 1.11 15.96
CA VAL A 82 -12.36 1.04 14.82
C VAL A 82 -11.74 0.35 13.59
N ASP A 83 -10.43 0.41 13.45
CA ASP A 83 -9.64 -0.01 12.29
C ASP A 83 -9.76 -1.51 11.96
N MET A 84 -10.07 -2.34 12.95
CA MET A 84 -10.25 -3.78 12.76
C MET A 84 -11.52 -4.11 11.96
N GLN A 85 -12.56 -3.28 12.07
CA GLN A 85 -13.80 -3.45 11.31
C GLN A 85 -13.62 -3.17 9.82
N GLY A 86 -12.86 -2.12 9.49
CA GLY A 86 -12.50 -1.80 8.10
C GLY A 86 -11.69 -2.91 7.46
N SER A 87 -10.71 -3.45 8.20
CA SER A 87 -9.87 -4.55 7.76
C SER A 87 -10.66 -5.83 7.48
N ALA A 88 -11.63 -6.18 8.33
CA ALA A 88 -12.51 -7.34 8.11
C ALA A 88 -13.39 -7.17 6.84
N ARG A 89 -13.95 -5.98 6.62
CA ARG A 89 -14.75 -5.70 5.40
C ARG A 89 -13.91 -5.80 4.12
N LEU A 90 -12.68 -5.30 4.17
CA LEU A 90 -11.77 -5.42 3.04
C LEU A 90 -11.38 -6.88 2.79
N ALA A 91 -11.06 -7.62 3.85
CA ALA A 91 -10.75 -9.05 3.78
C ALA A 91 -11.88 -9.84 3.12
N VAL A 92 -13.14 -9.58 3.47
CA VAL A 92 -14.31 -10.19 2.80
C VAL A 92 -14.36 -9.83 1.33
N THR A 93 -14.13 -8.56 0.96
CA THR A 93 -14.14 -8.17 -0.45
C THR A 93 -13.06 -8.91 -1.25
N VAL A 94 -11.83 -8.93 -0.74
CA VAL A 94 -10.71 -9.59 -1.42
C VAL A 94 -10.95 -11.10 -1.51
N ALA A 95 -11.41 -11.72 -0.42
CA ALA A 95 -11.74 -13.14 -0.41
C ALA A 95 -12.83 -13.50 -1.43
N CYS A 96 -13.92 -12.74 -1.47
CA CYS A 96 -15.01 -12.95 -2.44
C CYS A 96 -14.55 -12.72 -3.88
N SER A 97 -13.70 -11.72 -4.12
CA SER A 97 -13.13 -11.47 -5.44
C SER A 97 -12.19 -12.60 -5.89
N LEU A 98 -11.37 -13.15 -5.00
CA LEU A 98 -10.46 -14.25 -5.35
C LEU A 98 -11.19 -15.56 -5.56
N THR A 99 -12.20 -15.85 -4.74
CA THR A 99 -13.02 -17.07 -4.86
C THR A 99 -14.07 -16.98 -5.98
N GLY A 100 -14.37 -15.77 -6.46
CA GLY A 100 -15.47 -15.50 -7.39
C GLY A 100 -16.85 -15.79 -6.79
N VAL A 101 -16.96 -15.65 -5.46
CA VAL A 101 -18.23 -15.78 -4.73
C VAL A 101 -18.90 -14.42 -4.64
N ASP A 102 -20.19 -14.36 -4.95
CA ASP A 102 -20.98 -13.14 -4.72
C ASP A 102 -21.26 -12.97 -3.21
N PRO A 103 -20.73 -11.91 -2.57
CA PRO A 103 -20.88 -11.69 -1.14
C PRO A 103 -22.34 -11.52 -0.71
N SER A 104 -23.25 -11.11 -1.61
CA SER A 104 -24.67 -10.90 -1.25
C SER A 104 -25.37 -12.18 -0.79
N ASN A 105 -24.84 -13.34 -1.17
CA ASN A 105 -25.37 -14.65 -0.76
C ASN A 105 -24.93 -15.09 0.65
N TYR A 106 -24.08 -14.30 1.30
CA TYR A 106 -23.44 -14.66 2.57
C TYR A 106 -23.52 -13.51 3.57
N ASP A 107 -23.40 -13.84 4.86
CA ASP A 107 -23.03 -12.89 5.91
C ASP A 107 -21.80 -13.43 6.65
N PHE A 108 -20.96 -12.51 7.11
CA PHE A 108 -19.62 -12.81 7.64
C PHE A 108 -19.51 -12.31 9.08
N PHE A 109 -19.06 -13.19 9.97
CA PHE A 109 -18.92 -12.90 11.40
C PHE A 109 -17.48 -13.11 11.83
N PHE A 110 -16.85 -12.05 12.33
CA PHE A 110 -15.49 -12.06 12.88
C PHE A 110 -15.57 -11.93 14.39
N VAL A 111 -15.01 -12.90 15.11
CA VAL A 111 -14.87 -12.87 16.56
C VAL A 111 -13.39 -12.86 16.89
N ILE A 112 -12.93 -11.75 17.47
CA ILE A 112 -11.52 -11.51 17.81
C ILE A 112 -11.38 -11.55 19.33
N LYS A 113 -10.50 -12.43 19.81
CA LYS A 113 -10.23 -12.61 21.25
C LYS A 113 -8.75 -12.43 21.54
N THR A 114 -8.45 -11.54 22.47
CA THR A 114 -7.08 -11.27 22.94
C THR A 114 -7.02 -11.19 24.46
N PRO A 115 -5.94 -11.68 25.08
CA PRO A 115 -5.72 -11.52 26.51
C PRO A 115 -5.27 -10.10 26.93
N PHE A 116 -4.84 -9.26 25.99
CA PHE A 116 -4.30 -7.92 26.27
C PHE A 116 -5.05 -6.83 25.48
N PRO A 117 -5.16 -5.59 26.00
CA PRO A 117 -5.50 -4.44 25.17
C PRO A 117 -4.46 -4.30 24.06
N ILE A 118 -4.87 -4.49 22.81
CA ILE A 118 -3.99 -4.46 21.64
C ILE A 118 -3.88 -3.03 21.13
N ILE A 119 -2.67 -2.65 20.67
CA ILE A 119 -2.48 -1.47 19.83
C ILE A 119 -3.15 -1.78 18.48
N GLY A 120 -4.28 -1.12 18.20
CA GLY A 120 -5.10 -1.35 17.01
C GLY A 120 -4.30 -1.21 15.71
N GLY A 121 -4.77 -1.86 14.65
CA GLY A 121 -4.22 -1.64 13.32
C GLY A 121 -4.62 -2.69 12.28
N PRO A 122 -4.46 -2.39 10.97
CA PRO A 122 -4.83 -3.25 9.85
C PRO A 122 -3.99 -4.52 9.68
N SER A 123 -3.00 -4.78 10.55
CA SER A 123 -1.97 -5.81 10.38
C SER A 123 -2.44 -7.27 10.42
N ALA A 124 -3.72 -7.52 10.73
CA ALA A 124 -4.36 -8.83 10.65
C ALA A 124 -5.23 -9.01 9.37
N GLY A 125 -5.25 -8.01 8.49
CA GLY A 125 -6.09 -8.00 7.28
C GLY A 125 -5.84 -9.20 6.37
N ALA A 126 -4.57 -9.55 6.13
CA ALA A 126 -4.23 -10.71 5.31
C ALA A 126 -4.69 -12.02 5.99
N THR A 127 -4.44 -12.18 7.29
CA THR A 127 -4.88 -13.35 8.09
C THR A 127 -6.40 -13.54 8.06
N MET A 128 -7.16 -12.45 8.19
CA MET A 128 -8.63 -12.45 8.06
C MET A 128 -9.08 -12.87 6.66
N THR A 129 -8.35 -12.47 5.63
CA THR A 129 -8.65 -12.83 4.24
C THR A 129 -8.46 -14.33 4.01
N ILE A 130 -7.33 -14.89 4.46
CA ILE A 130 -7.05 -16.33 4.39
C ILE A 130 -8.12 -17.14 5.11
N ALA A 131 -8.48 -16.76 6.34
CA ALA A 131 -9.53 -17.46 7.08
C ALA A 131 -10.90 -17.37 6.41
N THR A 132 -11.21 -16.24 5.76
CA THR A 132 -12.46 -16.08 5.00
C THR A 132 -12.49 -16.97 3.76
N ILE A 133 -11.40 -17.02 2.99
CA ILE A 133 -11.27 -17.91 1.82
C ILE A 133 -11.40 -19.37 2.24
N ALA A 134 -10.69 -19.78 3.30
CA ALA A 134 -10.78 -21.13 3.83
C ALA A 134 -12.21 -21.48 4.31
N ALA A 135 -12.93 -20.53 4.90
CA ALA A 135 -14.33 -20.73 5.28
C ALA A 135 -15.26 -20.86 4.07
N LEU A 136 -15.04 -20.09 3.01
CA LEU A 136 -15.81 -20.12 1.76
C LEU A 136 -15.57 -21.40 0.96
N GLU A 137 -14.31 -21.75 0.72
CA GLU A 137 -13.90 -22.92 -0.09
C GLU A 137 -13.91 -24.22 0.70
N GLY A 138 -13.86 -24.12 2.02
CA GLY A 138 -13.86 -25.27 2.90
C GLY A 138 -12.54 -25.94 3.12
N TRP A 139 -11.47 -25.16 3.09
CA TRP A 139 -10.12 -25.63 3.30
C TRP A 139 -9.75 -25.60 4.77
N ASP A 140 -8.91 -26.55 5.18
CA ASP A 140 -8.26 -26.53 6.48
C ASP A 140 -7.01 -25.64 6.42
N LEU A 141 -6.74 -24.93 7.52
CA LEU A 141 -5.53 -24.13 7.68
C LEU A 141 -4.46 -24.91 8.45
N ASP A 142 -3.21 -24.82 8.00
CA ASP A 142 -2.06 -25.35 8.72
C ASP A 142 -1.89 -24.65 10.07
N ASN A 143 -1.97 -25.43 11.15
CA ASN A 143 -1.92 -24.90 12.52
C ASN A 143 -0.51 -24.55 12.99
N LYS A 144 0.52 -24.77 12.16
CA LYS A 144 1.92 -24.41 12.43
C LYS A 144 2.35 -23.14 11.69
N THR A 145 1.50 -22.60 10.82
CA THR A 145 1.76 -21.39 10.07
C THR A 145 1.00 -20.24 10.69
N MET A 146 1.67 -19.11 10.87
CA MET A 146 1.11 -17.85 11.35
C MET A 146 1.59 -16.73 10.44
N MET A 147 0.86 -15.61 10.36
CA MET A 147 1.26 -14.50 9.49
C MET A 147 0.89 -13.14 10.05
N THR A 148 1.55 -12.10 9.56
CA THR A 148 1.14 -10.70 9.71
C THR A 148 1.18 -9.99 8.36
N GLY A 149 0.32 -8.99 8.17
CA GLY A 149 0.26 -8.23 6.94
C GLY A 149 -1.04 -7.44 6.82
N MET A 150 -0.94 -6.19 6.36
CA MET A 150 -2.14 -5.48 5.91
C MET A 150 -2.67 -6.15 4.65
N ILE A 151 -3.96 -5.99 4.35
CA ILE A 151 -4.51 -6.40 3.06
C ILE A 151 -4.84 -5.17 2.25
N ASN A 152 -4.36 -5.12 1.02
CA ASN A 152 -4.73 -4.10 0.05
C ASN A 152 -5.88 -4.59 -0.83
N PRO A 153 -6.60 -3.68 -1.51
CA PRO A 153 -7.76 -4.05 -2.31
C PRO A 153 -7.44 -4.91 -3.52
N ASP A 154 -6.23 -4.77 -4.08
CA ASP A 154 -5.74 -5.65 -5.15
C ASP A 154 -5.39 -7.08 -4.67
N GLY A 155 -5.43 -7.35 -3.36
CA GLY A 155 -5.04 -8.62 -2.76
C GLY A 155 -3.56 -8.69 -2.38
N SER A 156 -2.77 -7.64 -2.61
CA SER A 156 -1.38 -7.57 -2.17
C SER A 156 -1.29 -7.43 -0.65
N ILE A 157 -0.23 -7.99 -0.07
CA ILE A 157 0.03 -7.90 1.37
C ILE A 157 0.84 -6.64 1.65
N GLY A 158 0.26 -5.71 2.42
CA GLY A 158 0.87 -4.44 2.79
C GLY A 158 1.77 -4.53 4.03
N PRO A 159 2.70 -3.56 4.18
CA PRO A 159 3.73 -3.60 5.21
C PRO A 159 3.18 -3.43 6.63
N VAL A 160 3.91 -3.93 7.63
CA VAL A 160 3.53 -3.83 9.04
C VAL A 160 4.72 -3.46 9.91
N GLY A 161 4.44 -2.87 11.08
CA GLY A 161 5.42 -2.66 12.16
C GLY A 161 5.51 -3.85 13.13
N GLY A 162 6.55 -3.83 13.97
CA GLY A 162 6.73 -4.75 15.10
C GLY A 162 6.93 -6.22 14.72
N ILE A 163 7.59 -6.51 13.60
CA ILE A 163 7.73 -7.89 13.09
C ILE A 163 8.50 -8.77 14.09
N LYS A 164 9.54 -8.24 14.75
CA LYS A 164 10.31 -8.99 15.74
C LYS A 164 9.43 -9.43 16.92
N GLU A 165 8.67 -8.51 17.50
CA GLU A 165 7.75 -8.77 18.60
C GLU A 165 6.66 -9.77 18.16
N LYS A 166 6.16 -9.65 16.94
CA LYS A 166 5.16 -10.57 16.38
C LYS A 166 5.71 -11.99 16.17
N ILE A 167 7.00 -12.16 15.88
CA ILE A 167 7.66 -13.47 15.85
C ILE A 167 7.69 -14.09 17.25
N ASP A 168 7.93 -13.29 18.30
CA ASP A 168 7.85 -13.77 19.69
C ASP A 168 6.45 -14.29 20.02
N ALA A 169 5.40 -13.58 19.56
CA ALA A 169 4.01 -14.04 19.70
C ALA A 169 3.76 -15.37 18.97
N ALA A 170 4.33 -15.53 17.77
CA ALA A 170 4.21 -16.76 16.99
C ALA A 170 4.86 -17.96 17.69
N HIS A 171 6.02 -17.76 18.32
CA HIS A 171 6.66 -18.78 19.15
C HIS A 171 5.76 -19.20 20.32
N ALA A 172 5.12 -18.24 20.99
CA ALA A 172 4.28 -18.49 22.16
C ALA A 172 3.08 -19.42 21.88
N VAL A 173 2.58 -19.45 20.63
CA VAL A 173 1.50 -20.36 20.20
C VAL A 173 2.01 -21.60 19.46
N GLY A 174 3.33 -21.81 19.41
CA GLY A 174 3.94 -23.00 18.84
C GLY A 174 4.06 -22.99 17.32
N ALA A 175 3.93 -21.83 16.66
CA ALA A 175 4.14 -21.70 15.23
C ALA A 175 5.56 -22.16 14.83
N LYS A 176 5.67 -22.74 13.64
CA LYS A 176 6.93 -23.20 13.04
C LYS A 176 7.27 -22.45 11.75
N ARG A 177 6.26 -21.82 11.16
CA ARG A 177 6.41 -20.92 10.02
C ARG A 177 5.72 -19.59 10.31
N PHE A 178 6.38 -18.50 9.95
CA PHE A 178 5.87 -17.15 10.10
C PHE A 178 5.94 -16.40 8.77
N LEU A 179 4.79 -16.04 8.20
CA LEU A 179 4.73 -15.30 6.94
C LEU A 179 4.72 -13.79 7.22
N ILE A 180 5.57 -13.04 6.52
CA ILE A 180 5.69 -11.58 6.62
C ILE A 180 5.53 -10.93 5.24
N PRO A 181 5.20 -9.63 5.17
CA PRO A 181 5.11 -8.94 3.89
C PRO A 181 6.47 -8.94 3.16
N LYS A 182 6.42 -9.11 1.83
CA LYS A 182 7.62 -9.20 0.98
C LYS A 182 8.52 -7.97 1.10
N GLY A 183 9.81 -8.17 1.39
CA GLY A 183 10.79 -7.12 1.58
C GLY A 183 10.75 -6.50 2.99
N GLN A 184 10.24 -7.21 4.00
CA GLN A 184 10.32 -6.78 5.41
C GLN A 184 11.15 -7.73 6.28
N SER A 185 12.02 -8.54 5.69
CA SER A 185 13.00 -9.39 6.40
C SER A 185 14.05 -8.59 7.17
N ILE A 186 14.24 -7.31 6.86
CA ILE A 186 15.14 -6.41 7.59
C ILE A 186 14.32 -5.38 8.36
N VAL A 187 14.55 -5.28 9.67
CA VAL A 187 13.97 -4.25 10.55
C VAL A 187 15.08 -3.49 11.27
N TYR A 188 14.75 -2.32 11.83
CA TYR A 188 15.71 -1.47 12.54
C TYR A 188 15.19 -1.18 13.95
N GLU A 189 16.07 -1.31 14.94
CA GLU A 189 15.78 -0.98 16.33
C GLU A 189 16.70 0.14 16.82
N ASN A 190 16.12 1.06 17.59
CA ASN A 190 16.89 2.09 18.30
C ASN A 190 17.52 1.46 19.54
N VAL A 191 18.85 1.40 19.56
CA VAL A 191 19.64 0.93 20.70
C VAL A 191 20.26 2.13 21.39
N ILE A 192 20.02 2.25 22.70
CA ILE A 192 20.66 3.27 23.53
C ILE A 192 21.93 2.66 24.11
N GLU A 193 23.08 3.13 23.66
CA GLU A 193 24.38 2.72 24.18
C GLU A 193 24.96 3.83 25.06
N ASN A 194 25.46 3.46 26.24
CA ASN A 194 26.22 4.38 27.07
C ASN A 194 27.69 4.30 26.66
N VAL A 195 28.14 5.27 25.88
CA VAL A 195 29.54 5.40 25.46
C VAL A 195 30.18 6.51 26.28
N GLU A 196 31.03 6.13 27.23
CA GLU A 196 31.78 7.07 28.09
C GLU A 196 30.92 8.09 28.86
N GLY A 197 29.73 7.70 29.32
CA GLY A 197 28.82 8.58 30.06
C GLY A 197 27.84 9.37 29.17
N TRP A 198 27.93 9.22 27.85
CA TRP A 198 26.98 9.79 26.90
C TRP A 198 26.00 8.73 26.42
N LEU A 199 24.72 9.08 26.34
CA LEU A 199 23.71 8.25 25.70
C LEU A 199 23.79 8.48 24.18
N VAL A 200 24.26 7.46 23.46
CA VAL A 200 24.32 7.43 22.00
C VAL A 200 23.16 6.58 21.50
N TYR A 201 22.35 7.15 20.62
CA TYR A 201 21.26 6.44 19.96
C TYR A 201 21.77 5.89 18.64
N THR A 202 21.88 4.56 18.55
CA THR A 202 22.36 3.87 17.34
C THR A 202 21.24 3.00 16.78
N LYS A 203 21.01 3.06 15.46
CA LYS A 203 20.10 2.13 14.79
C LYS A 203 20.81 0.81 14.52
N LYS A 204 20.30 -0.28 15.08
CA LYS A 204 20.78 -1.63 14.80
C LYS A 204 19.87 -2.28 13.77
N GLN A 205 20.47 -2.73 12.66
CA GLN A 205 19.79 -3.55 11.67
C GLN A 205 19.62 -4.97 12.21
N ILE A 206 18.43 -5.55 12.05
CA ILE A 206 18.09 -6.91 12.48
C ILE A 206 17.47 -7.63 11.28
N ASN A 207 18.05 -8.76 10.90
CA ASN A 207 17.42 -9.71 9.99
C ASN A 207 16.45 -10.59 10.80
N VAL A 208 15.14 -10.40 10.62
CA VAL A 208 14.13 -11.13 11.38
C VAL A 208 14.07 -12.62 11.03
N THR A 209 14.54 -12.99 9.84
CA THR A 209 14.65 -14.39 9.40
C THR A 209 15.71 -15.13 10.22
N GLU A 210 16.88 -14.51 10.37
CA GLU A 210 17.97 -15.04 11.19
C GLU A 210 17.56 -15.07 12.67
N TYR A 211 16.99 -13.97 13.17
CA TYR A 211 16.49 -13.88 14.54
C TYR A 211 15.51 -15.00 14.89
N ALA A 212 14.50 -15.23 14.05
CA ALA A 212 13.47 -16.25 14.26
C ALA A 212 14.06 -17.68 14.22
N MET A 213 14.97 -17.92 13.29
CA MET A 213 15.60 -19.21 13.10
C MET A 213 16.55 -19.55 14.26
N GLU A 214 17.45 -18.64 14.63
CA GLU A 214 18.43 -18.84 15.70
C GLU A 214 17.79 -18.99 17.07
N ARG A 215 16.76 -18.17 17.35
CA ARG A 215 16.14 -18.11 18.67
C ARG A 215 15.08 -19.18 18.90
N TYR A 216 14.26 -19.45 17.87
CA TYR A 216 13.07 -20.29 18.02
C TYR A 216 12.97 -21.44 17.02
N GLY A 217 13.85 -21.50 16.01
CA GLY A 217 13.74 -22.45 14.91
C GLY A 217 12.47 -22.25 14.07
N ILE A 218 12.03 -20.99 13.94
CA ILE A 218 10.86 -20.61 13.12
C ILE A 218 11.35 -20.22 11.72
N GLU A 219 10.76 -20.83 10.70
CA GLU A 219 10.97 -20.44 9.30
C GLU A 219 10.19 -19.15 9.02
N VAL A 220 10.90 -18.07 8.67
CA VAL A 220 10.26 -16.84 8.19
C VAL A 220 10.20 -16.86 6.68
N VAL A 221 9.02 -16.61 6.13
CA VAL A 221 8.79 -16.57 4.68
C VAL A 221 8.19 -15.22 4.30
N GLU A 222 8.80 -14.57 3.33
CA GLU A 222 8.28 -13.35 2.74
C GLU A 222 7.22 -13.67 1.67
N VAL A 223 5.99 -13.20 1.88
CA VAL A 223 4.83 -13.40 0.99
C VAL A 223 4.37 -12.08 0.38
N GLU A 224 3.99 -12.14 -0.90
CA GLU A 224 3.70 -10.96 -1.71
C GLU A 224 2.20 -10.58 -1.70
N ASP A 225 1.34 -11.59 -1.80
CA ASP A 225 -0.11 -11.46 -1.90
C ASP A 225 -0.83 -12.62 -1.18
N ILE A 226 -2.17 -12.60 -1.25
CA ILE A 226 -3.01 -13.63 -0.65
C ILE A 226 -2.81 -15.01 -1.29
N ASN A 227 -2.50 -15.11 -2.58
CA ASN A 227 -2.32 -16.40 -3.26
C ASN A 227 -1.06 -17.10 -2.74
N ASP A 228 0.01 -16.34 -2.53
CA ASP A 228 1.21 -16.82 -1.84
C ASP A 228 0.94 -17.29 -0.42
N ALA A 229 0.22 -16.49 0.37
CA ALA A 229 -0.11 -16.86 1.74
C ALA A 229 -1.01 -18.11 1.80
N LEU A 230 -2.01 -18.24 0.90
CA LEU A 230 -2.87 -19.41 0.79
C LEU A 230 -2.07 -20.69 0.54
N TYR A 231 -1.05 -20.62 -0.30
CA TYR A 231 -0.19 -21.77 -0.59
C TYR A 231 0.48 -22.30 0.67
N TYR A 232 1.04 -21.43 1.52
CA TYR A 232 1.66 -21.85 2.77
C TYR A 232 0.68 -22.31 3.85
N PHE A 233 -0.54 -21.75 3.88
CA PHE A 233 -1.56 -22.12 4.85
C PHE A 233 -2.36 -23.37 4.47
N THR A 234 -2.60 -23.60 3.19
CA THR A 234 -3.59 -24.59 2.72
C THR A 234 -3.04 -25.55 1.69
N GLY A 235 -1.92 -25.21 1.05
CA GLY A 235 -1.41 -25.93 -0.12
C GLY A 235 -2.19 -25.66 -1.40
N TYR A 236 -3.18 -24.77 -1.39
CA TYR A 236 -3.92 -24.34 -2.59
C TYR A 236 -3.40 -23.03 -3.14
N ARG A 237 -3.45 -22.89 -4.47
CA ARG A 237 -3.33 -21.62 -5.20
C ARG A 237 -4.51 -21.46 -6.14
N PHE A 238 -5.00 -20.24 -6.30
CA PHE A 238 -5.88 -19.89 -7.41
C PHE A 238 -5.04 -19.81 -8.69
N GLU A 239 -5.63 -20.22 -9.81
CA GLU A 239 -4.99 -20.09 -11.11
C GLU A 239 -4.83 -18.60 -11.45
N GLU A 240 -3.59 -18.22 -11.76
CA GLU A 240 -3.24 -16.91 -12.30
C GLU A 240 -3.24 -17.01 -13.82
N GLU A 241 -3.99 -16.13 -14.47
CA GLU A 241 -3.96 -16.00 -15.91
C GLU A 241 -2.71 -15.21 -16.31
N GLU A 242 -1.96 -15.70 -17.30
CA GLU A 242 -0.89 -14.91 -17.90
C GLU A 242 -1.50 -13.82 -18.78
N PHE A 243 -1.43 -12.58 -18.33
CA PHE A 243 -1.86 -11.42 -19.10
C PHE A 243 -0.70 -10.81 -19.89
N ASP A 244 -1.05 -10.19 -21.02
CA ASP A 244 -0.09 -9.38 -21.77
C ASP A 244 0.41 -8.23 -20.89
N LYS A 245 1.71 -8.24 -20.59
CA LYS A 245 2.38 -7.20 -19.80
C LYS A 245 2.66 -5.93 -20.63
N ASN A 246 2.26 -5.88 -21.91
CA ASN A 246 2.32 -4.66 -22.70
C ASN A 246 1.49 -3.56 -22.03
N ILE A 247 2.17 -2.56 -21.50
CA ILE A 247 1.56 -1.48 -20.73
C ILE A 247 0.74 -0.57 -21.63
N THR A 248 1.29 -0.15 -22.76
CA THR A 248 0.60 0.69 -23.73
C THR A 248 -0.04 -0.16 -24.82
N THR A 249 -1.28 0.17 -25.18
CA THR A 249 -2.02 -0.47 -26.28
C THR A 249 -2.12 0.49 -27.46
N GLU A 250 -2.35 -0.03 -28.66
CA GLU A 250 -2.57 0.82 -29.85
C GLU A 250 -3.74 1.79 -29.63
N ASN A 251 -4.81 1.33 -28.98
CA ASN A 251 -5.95 2.18 -28.61
C ASN A 251 -5.55 3.31 -27.65
N TYR A 252 -4.78 2.99 -26.60
CA TYR A 252 -4.28 4.00 -25.66
C TYR A 252 -3.38 5.03 -26.36
N THR A 253 -2.39 4.55 -27.10
CA THR A 253 -1.45 5.37 -27.88
C THR A 253 -2.18 6.29 -28.86
N THR A 254 -3.11 5.74 -29.65
CA THR A 254 -3.87 6.51 -30.64
C THR A 254 -4.78 7.56 -29.99
N SER A 255 -5.32 7.25 -28.81
CA SER A 255 -6.16 8.18 -28.04
C SER A 255 -5.37 9.32 -27.40
N MET A 256 -4.14 9.06 -26.94
CA MET A 256 -3.31 10.05 -26.24
C MET A 256 -2.51 10.93 -27.20
N LEU A 257 -2.11 10.41 -28.37
CA LEU A 257 -1.22 11.09 -29.32
C LEU A 257 -1.67 12.51 -29.72
N PRO A 258 -2.93 12.76 -30.16
CA PRO A 258 -3.33 14.10 -30.61
C PRO A 258 -3.22 15.15 -29.51
N LEU A 259 -3.54 14.76 -28.27
CA LEU A 259 -3.45 15.65 -27.12
C LEU A 259 -1.99 15.89 -26.72
N ALA A 260 -1.16 14.84 -26.73
CA ALA A 260 0.27 14.97 -26.45
C ALA A 260 0.97 15.91 -27.44
N GLN A 261 0.67 15.78 -28.73
CA GLN A 261 1.20 16.66 -29.76
C GLN A 261 0.75 18.11 -29.52
N HIS A 262 -0.55 18.32 -29.26
CA HIS A 262 -1.08 19.65 -28.99
C HIS A 262 -0.42 20.33 -27.78
N LEU A 263 -0.15 19.58 -26.70
CA LEU A 263 0.49 20.12 -25.50
C LEU A 263 1.97 20.39 -25.69
N LEU A 264 2.67 19.54 -26.44
CA LEU A 264 4.07 19.75 -26.78
C LEU A 264 4.24 21.01 -27.64
N ASP A 265 3.36 21.20 -28.64
CA ASP A 265 3.37 22.41 -29.48
C ASP A 265 3.08 23.66 -28.64
N ARG A 266 2.07 23.61 -27.76
CA ARG A 266 1.78 24.72 -26.84
C ARG A 266 2.94 25.02 -25.90
N ALA A 267 3.62 24.00 -25.37
CA ALA A 267 4.78 24.17 -24.49
C ALA A 267 5.94 24.85 -25.24
N LYS A 268 6.20 24.42 -26.48
CA LYS A 268 7.20 25.01 -27.37
C LYS A 268 6.92 26.49 -27.65
N ASP A 269 5.69 26.82 -28.04
CA ASP A 269 5.29 28.19 -28.33
C ASP A 269 5.37 29.09 -27.08
N SER A 270 4.88 28.58 -25.94
CA SER A 270 4.92 29.28 -24.66
C SER A 270 6.36 29.54 -24.21
N TYR A 271 7.25 28.55 -24.34
CA TYR A 271 8.67 28.69 -24.03
C TYR A 271 9.36 29.74 -24.93
N ASN A 272 9.12 29.69 -26.23
CA ASN A 272 9.70 30.65 -27.17
C ASN A 272 9.25 32.09 -26.85
N ASN A 273 7.97 32.28 -26.56
CA ASN A 273 7.42 33.56 -26.12
C ASN A 273 8.06 34.02 -24.79
N ALA A 274 8.09 33.15 -23.78
CA ALA A 274 8.70 33.43 -22.48
C ALA A 274 10.18 33.81 -22.61
N SER A 275 10.95 33.08 -23.43
CA SER A 275 12.37 33.34 -23.67
C SER A 275 12.61 34.68 -24.36
N THR A 276 11.80 34.98 -25.39
CA THR A 276 11.88 36.25 -26.12
C THR A 276 11.57 37.42 -25.19
N LEU A 277 10.43 37.34 -24.49
CA LEU A 277 10.00 38.39 -23.58
C LEU A 277 10.99 38.59 -22.42
N PHE A 278 11.54 37.51 -21.86
CA PHE A 278 12.57 37.60 -20.84
C PHE A 278 13.83 38.31 -21.35
N ASN A 279 14.33 37.95 -22.53
CA ASN A 279 15.52 38.59 -23.10
C ASN A 279 15.33 40.09 -23.34
N GLU A 280 14.14 40.50 -23.76
CA GLU A 280 13.80 41.91 -24.00
C GLU A 280 13.62 42.70 -22.70
N THR A 281 13.07 42.07 -21.64
CA THR A 281 12.61 42.78 -20.43
C THR A 281 13.43 42.48 -19.17
N LYS A 282 14.40 41.56 -19.19
CA LYS A 282 15.14 41.10 -18.00
C LYS A 282 15.77 42.24 -17.18
N TYR A 283 16.16 43.34 -17.82
CA TYR A 283 16.75 44.48 -17.12
C TYR A 283 15.74 45.30 -16.31
N ASN A 284 14.44 45.19 -16.61
CA ASN A 284 13.35 45.76 -15.80
C ASN A 284 13.13 44.97 -14.50
N ILE A 285 13.60 43.71 -14.44
CA ILE A 285 13.47 42.84 -13.27
C ILE A 285 14.60 43.17 -12.28
N PRO A 286 14.28 43.54 -11.01
CA PRO A 286 15.29 43.86 -10.00
C PRO A 286 16.25 42.70 -9.72
N ASN A 287 17.52 43.03 -9.49
CA ASN A 287 18.59 42.06 -9.23
C ASN A 287 19.63 42.55 -8.20
N GLN A 288 19.19 43.22 -7.12
CA GLN A 288 20.09 43.77 -6.09
C GLN A 288 19.77 43.23 -4.68
N TYR A 289 20.82 42.85 -3.97
CA TYR A 289 20.83 42.47 -2.54
C TYR A 289 20.44 43.69 -1.65
N PRO A 290 19.67 43.55 -0.55
CA PRO A 290 19.58 42.42 0.38
C PRO A 290 18.30 41.56 0.34
N TYR A 291 17.37 41.80 -0.59
CA TYR A 291 16.13 41.03 -0.69
C TYR A 291 16.00 40.43 -2.10
N PHE A 292 15.96 39.09 -2.17
CA PHE A 292 15.74 38.19 -3.33
C PHE A 292 16.10 38.72 -4.73
N THR A 293 17.05 38.04 -5.39
CA THR A 293 17.38 38.25 -6.81
C THR A 293 16.25 37.73 -7.71
N TYR A 294 15.16 38.50 -7.85
CA TYR A 294 13.99 38.13 -8.65
C TYR A 294 14.36 37.76 -10.08
N ARG A 295 15.32 38.48 -10.69
CA ARG A 295 15.82 38.14 -12.02
C ARG A 295 16.38 36.73 -12.08
N THR A 296 17.22 36.34 -11.12
CA THR A 296 17.78 34.98 -11.03
C THR A 296 16.68 33.94 -10.85
N TYR A 297 15.65 34.22 -10.04
CA TYR A 297 14.53 33.31 -9.87
C TYR A 297 13.73 33.12 -11.16
N VAL A 298 13.42 34.20 -11.88
CA VAL A 298 12.73 34.14 -13.18
C VAL A 298 13.59 33.44 -14.24
N GLU A 299 14.90 33.70 -14.26
CA GLU A 299 15.85 33.03 -15.16
C GLU A 299 15.92 31.52 -14.88
N GLN A 300 15.95 31.14 -13.61
CA GLN A 300 15.90 29.74 -13.20
C GLN A 300 14.61 29.07 -13.66
N LYS A 301 13.45 29.73 -13.52
CA LYS A 301 12.17 29.21 -14.05
C LYS A 301 12.16 29.10 -15.57
N LEU A 302 12.80 30.02 -16.30
CA LEU A 302 12.95 29.88 -17.75
C LEU A 302 13.83 28.67 -18.12
N LYS A 303 14.88 28.39 -17.32
CA LYS A 303 15.72 27.20 -17.49
C LYS A 303 14.93 25.90 -17.25
N GLU A 304 14.19 25.84 -16.13
CA GLU A 304 13.31 24.69 -15.82
C GLU A 304 12.24 24.48 -16.90
N ALA A 305 11.71 25.57 -17.49
CA ALA A 305 10.78 25.47 -18.62
C ALA A 305 11.43 24.81 -19.85
N LYS A 306 12.70 25.14 -20.13
CA LYS A 306 13.48 24.56 -21.23
C LYS A 306 13.76 23.08 -20.99
N GLU A 307 14.20 22.73 -19.78
CA GLU A 307 14.49 21.36 -19.37
C GLU A 307 13.22 20.50 -19.47
N GLY A 308 12.09 20.98 -18.94
CA GLY A 308 10.80 20.30 -19.09
C GLY A 308 10.35 20.12 -20.55
N LEU A 309 10.57 21.12 -21.42
CA LEU A 309 10.25 21.00 -22.85
C LEU A 309 11.12 19.96 -23.55
N TYR A 310 12.41 19.90 -23.22
CA TYR A 310 13.32 18.89 -23.75
C TYR A 310 12.86 17.47 -23.39
N MET A 311 12.57 17.23 -22.11
CA MET A 311 12.08 15.93 -21.64
C MET A 311 10.73 15.57 -22.25
N ALA A 312 9.85 16.56 -22.44
CA ALA A 312 8.56 16.36 -23.10
C ALA A 312 8.73 15.89 -24.55
N ASN A 313 9.70 16.44 -25.28
CA ASN A 313 10.01 16.03 -26.65
C ASN A 313 10.61 14.62 -26.69
N GLU A 314 11.59 14.30 -25.83
CA GLU A 314 12.16 12.95 -25.77
C GLU A 314 11.12 11.87 -25.44
N SER A 315 10.23 12.16 -24.49
CA SER A 315 9.13 11.27 -24.12
C SER A 315 8.18 11.07 -25.30
N PHE A 316 7.88 12.14 -26.05
CA PHE A 316 7.00 12.08 -27.22
C PHE A 316 7.58 11.20 -28.33
N GLU A 317 8.87 11.38 -28.64
CA GLU A 317 9.60 10.59 -29.63
C GLU A 317 9.67 9.10 -29.23
N SER A 318 9.73 8.85 -27.93
CA SER A 318 9.69 7.50 -27.34
C SER A 318 8.27 6.92 -27.23
N LYS A 319 7.25 7.62 -27.75
CA LYS A 319 5.82 7.26 -27.65
C LYS A 319 5.26 7.17 -26.23
N MET A 320 5.95 7.77 -25.26
CA MET A 320 5.48 7.98 -23.89
C MET A 320 4.66 9.28 -23.85
N PHE A 321 3.42 9.20 -24.33
CA PHE A 321 2.57 10.36 -24.56
C PHE A 321 2.11 11.03 -23.27
N TYR A 322 1.77 10.28 -22.23
CA TYR A 322 1.40 10.87 -20.95
C TYR A 322 2.58 11.53 -20.24
N SER A 323 3.76 10.92 -20.29
CA SER A 323 5.02 11.49 -19.83
C SER A 323 5.35 12.78 -20.57
N SER A 324 5.18 12.79 -21.89
CA SER A 324 5.30 14.00 -22.71
C SER A 324 4.33 15.09 -22.29
N MET A 325 3.05 14.74 -22.08
CA MET A 325 2.03 15.69 -21.61
C MET A 325 2.36 16.25 -20.22
N SER A 326 2.86 15.41 -19.32
CA SER A 326 3.20 15.80 -17.95
C SER A 326 4.41 16.74 -17.90
N LYS A 327 5.47 16.46 -18.68
CA LYS A 327 6.62 17.38 -18.80
C LYS A 327 6.28 18.64 -19.61
N SER A 328 5.39 18.56 -20.61
CA SER A 328 4.83 19.72 -21.31
C SER A 328 4.08 20.64 -20.35
N PHE A 329 3.27 20.06 -19.45
CA PHE A 329 2.56 20.81 -18.41
C PHE A 329 3.54 21.52 -17.46
N GLN A 330 4.60 20.85 -17.00
CA GLN A 330 5.64 21.50 -16.17
C GLN A 330 6.32 22.66 -16.90
N SER A 331 6.65 22.47 -18.18
CA SER A 331 7.21 23.53 -19.03
C SER A 331 6.25 24.72 -19.15
N LEU A 332 4.96 24.45 -19.42
CA LEU A 332 3.92 25.47 -19.57
C LEU A 332 3.75 26.33 -18.32
N ILE A 333 3.76 25.73 -17.12
CA ILE A 333 3.66 26.48 -15.85
C ILE A 333 4.82 27.47 -15.74
N ASN A 334 6.03 26.98 -15.95
CA ASN A 334 7.25 27.78 -15.80
C ASN A 334 7.33 28.87 -16.87
N SER A 335 7.02 28.57 -18.13
CA SER A 335 6.94 29.56 -19.21
C SER A 335 5.89 30.64 -18.93
N ARG A 336 4.69 30.25 -18.48
CA ARG A 336 3.63 31.20 -18.13
C ARG A 336 4.03 32.08 -16.96
N PHE A 337 4.66 31.52 -15.93
CA PHE A 337 5.18 32.31 -14.81
C PHE A 337 6.21 33.34 -15.28
N VAL A 338 7.16 32.95 -16.15
CA VAL A 338 8.16 33.88 -16.70
C VAL A 338 7.48 35.02 -17.47
N ILE A 339 6.47 34.69 -18.30
CA ILE A 339 5.69 35.70 -19.02
C ILE A 339 5.03 36.68 -18.04
N TYR A 340 4.34 36.16 -17.02
CA TYR A 340 3.69 36.97 -15.99
C TYR A 340 4.68 37.85 -15.23
N ALA A 341 5.83 37.32 -14.85
CA ALA A 341 6.86 38.09 -14.15
C ALA A 341 7.41 39.22 -15.03
N CYS A 342 7.75 38.95 -16.29
CA CYS A 342 8.22 39.96 -17.24
C CYS A 342 7.21 41.09 -17.46
N GLN A 343 5.93 40.74 -17.64
CA GLN A 343 4.84 41.70 -17.79
C GLN A 343 4.63 42.52 -16.51
N TYR A 344 4.62 41.85 -15.35
CA TYR A 344 4.50 42.50 -14.05
C TYR A 344 5.61 43.53 -13.80
N PHE A 345 6.88 43.16 -13.99
CA PHE A 345 7.99 44.09 -13.75
C PHE A 345 8.03 45.25 -14.75
N SER A 346 7.51 45.04 -15.96
CA SER A 346 7.38 46.06 -17.00
C SER A 346 6.10 46.91 -16.87
N SER A 347 5.16 46.53 -15.99
CA SER A 347 3.91 47.27 -15.80
C SER A 347 4.11 48.55 -14.99
N GLU A 348 3.36 49.59 -15.37
CA GLU A 348 3.28 50.86 -14.64
C GLU A 348 2.59 50.66 -13.28
N ASN A 349 1.44 49.99 -13.27
CA ASN A 349 0.68 49.66 -12.06
C ASN A 349 0.76 48.16 -11.74
N LYS A 350 1.80 47.81 -10.99
CA LYS A 350 2.11 46.44 -10.54
C LYS A 350 0.99 45.79 -9.74
N LYS A 351 0.33 46.56 -8.87
CA LYS A 351 -0.75 46.04 -8.03
C LYS A 351 -1.97 45.68 -8.87
N GLN A 352 -2.40 46.61 -9.73
CA GLN A 352 -3.54 46.40 -10.63
C GLN A 352 -3.30 45.20 -11.55
N PHE A 353 -2.07 45.04 -12.07
CA PHE A 353 -1.73 43.88 -12.91
C PHE A 353 -2.01 42.54 -12.22
N VAL A 354 -1.66 42.41 -10.94
CA VAL A 354 -1.91 41.18 -10.18
C VAL A 354 -3.39 41.01 -9.86
N GLU A 355 -4.11 42.11 -9.56
CA GLU A 355 -5.57 42.08 -9.34
C GLU A 355 -6.32 41.61 -10.60
N ASP A 356 -5.99 42.17 -11.77
CA ASP A 356 -6.57 41.76 -13.06
C ASP A 356 -6.29 40.29 -13.35
N MET A 357 -5.11 39.79 -12.98
CA MET A 357 -4.75 38.38 -13.14
C MET A 357 -5.52 37.46 -12.19
N ILE A 358 -5.72 37.87 -10.94
CA ILE A 358 -6.55 37.14 -9.99
C ILE A 358 -7.99 37.05 -10.52
N ASP A 359 -8.55 38.15 -11.03
CA ASP A 359 -9.92 38.16 -11.55
C ASP A 359 -10.07 37.26 -12.78
N SER A 360 -9.14 37.37 -13.74
CA SER A 360 -9.12 36.55 -14.96
C SER A 360 -9.00 35.05 -14.65
N ILE A 361 -8.03 34.66 -13.82
CA ILE A 361 -7.85 33.26 -13.44
C ILE A 361 -8.99 32.76 -12.54
N GLY A 362 -9.56 33.63 -11.70
CA GLY A 362 -10.74 33.30 -10.90
C GLY A 362 -11.94 32.91 -11.78
N ASN A 363 -12.14 33.62 -12.90
CA ASN A 363 -13.15 33.24 -13.89
C ASN A 363 -12.84 31.87 -14.54
N MET A 364 -11.56 31.62 -14.88
CA MET A 364 -11.15 30.30 -15.39
C MET A 364 -11.41 29.16 -14.39
N VAL A 365 -11.18 29.38 -13.10
CA VAL A 365 -11.48 28.40 -12.04
C VAL A 365 -12.99 28.14 -11.96
N ASN A 366 -13.81 29.20 -12.05
CA ASN A 366 -15.26 29.07 -12.02
C ASN A 366 -15.81 28.28 -13.23
N ASP A 367 -15.27 28.53 -14.43
CA ASP A 367 -15.68 27.80 -15.63
C ASP A 367 -15.20 26.35 -15.61
N SER A 368 -13.99 26.12 -15.12
CA SER A 368 -13.44 24.78 -14.90
C SER A 368 -14.25 23.99 -13.88
N LYS A 369 -14.75 24.65 -12.82
CA LYS A 369 -15.66 24.05 -11.85
C LYS A 369 -16.97 23.62 -12.50
N LYS A 370 -17.59 24.45 -13.33
CA LYS A 370 -18.80 24.07 -14.08
C LYS A 370 -18.54 22.86 -14.98
N LEU A 371 -17.39 22.86 -15.66
CA LEU A 371 -16.99 21.76 -16.55
C LEU A 371 -16.81 20.43 -15.79
N ALA A 372 -16.06 20.43 -14.69
CA ALA A 372 -15.84 19.22 -13.89
C ALA A 372 -17.13 18.71 -13.22
N ASN A 373 -18.00 19.60 -12.77
CA ASN A 373 -19.27 19.24 -12.12
C ASN A 373 -20.30 18.68 -13.11
N SER A 374 -20.24 19.07 -14.39
CA SER A 374 -21.17 18.63 -15.43
C SER A 374 -20.70 17.39 -16.19
N ALA A 375 -19.48 16.92 -15.93
CA ALA A 375 -18.95 15.73 -16.58
C ALA A 375 -19.66 14.46 -16.10
N GLU A 376 -20.21 13.71 -17.04
CA GLU A 376 -20.94 12.46 -16.75
C GLU A 376 -19.99 11.28 -16.57
N ILE A 377 -20.26 10.47 -15.55
CA ILE A 377 -19.61 9.16 -15.33
C ILE A 377 -20.62 8.08 -15.73
N LYS A 378 -20.34 7.36 -16.82
CA LYS A 378 -21.20 6.29 -17.37
C LYS A 378 -20.62 4.91 -17.14
N GLY A 379 -19.30 4.81 -17.05
CA GLY A 379 -18.55 3.57 -16.90
C GLY A 379 -17.20 3.81 -16.25
N LEU A 380 -16.36 2.77 -16.25
CA LEU A 380 -15.08 2.79 -15.56
C LEU A 380 -14.01 3.68 -16.22
N VAL A 381 -14.10 3.96 -17.53
CA VAL A 381 -13.15 4.86 -18.18
C VAL A 381 -13.50 6.32 -17.89
N SER A 382 -14.78 6.69 -18.04
CA SER A 382 -15.22 8.03 -17.65
C SER A 382 -15.04 8.27 -16.14
N LEU A 383 -15.22 7.26 -15.29
CA LEU A 383 -14.91 7.35 -13.87
C LEU A 383 -13.47 7.84 -13.64
N GLN A 384 -12.49 7.17 -14.26
CA GLN A 384 -11.07 7.52 -14.15
C GLN A 384 -10.79 8.94 -14.63
N CYS A 385 -11.22 9.26 -15.85
CA CYS A 385 -10.95 10.55 -16.46
C CYS A 385 -11.65 11.71 -15.75
N VAL A 386 -12.91 11.54 -15.36
CA VAL A 386 -13.66 12.57 -14.61
C VAL A 386 -13.09 12.72 -13.21
N GLY A 387 -12.74 11.62 -12.52
CA GLY A 387 -12.06 11.68 -11.22
C GLY A 387 -10.72 12.42 -11.30
N ALA A 388 -9.91 12.13 -12.32
CA ALA A 388 -8.64 12.83 -12.58
C ALA A 388 -8.84 14.33 -12.88
N ALA A 389 -9.90 14.69 -13.61
CA ALA A 389 -10.27 16.07 -13.89
C ALA A 389 -10.77 16.80 -12.63
N GLN A 390 -11.57 16.13 -11.80
CA GLN A 390 -12.07 16.67 -10.54
C GLN A 390 -10.93 16.88 -9.54
N LYS A 391 -9.97 15.95 -9.39
CA LYS A 391 -8.76 16.17 -8.57
C LYS A 391 -8.02 17.46 -8.99
N ARG A 392 -7.80 17.63 -10.30
CA ARG A 392 -7.14 18.83 -10.87
C ARG A 392 -7.90 20.14 -10.61
N LEU A 393 -9.22 20.10 -10.44
CA LEU A 393 -10.00 21.25 -10.00
C LEU A 393 -9.64 21.67 -8.57
N TYR A 394 -9.44 20.71 -7.66
CA TYR A 394 -9.01 21.01 -6.30
C TYR A 394 -7.58 21.57 -6.29
N ASP A 395 -6.66 20.99 -7.05
CA ASP A 395 -5.30 21.54 -7.22
C ASP A 395 -5.34 23.00 -7.69
N ALA A 396 -6.17 23.29 -8.70
CA ALA A 396 -6.35 24.65 -9.22
C ALA A 396 -6.92 25.60 -8.16
N GLN A 397 -7.94 25.18 -7.41
CA GLN A 397 -8.54 25.98 -6.34
C GLN A 397 -7.56 26.27 -5.22
N ASP A 398 -6.78 25.27 -4.79
CA ASP A 398 -5.84 25.42 -3.68
C ASP A 398 -4.66 26.33 -4.10
N LYS A 399 -4.20 26.24 -5.34
CA LYS A 399 -3.20 27.18 -5.89
C LYS A 399 -3.77 28.58 -6.11
N PHE A 400 -5.03 28.71 -6.52
CA PHE A 400 -5.69 30.01 -6.57
C PHE A 400 -5.79 30.67 -5.17
N ASN A 401 -6.20 29.90 -4.17
CA ASN A 401 -6.26 30.37 -2.78
C ASN A 401 -4.87 30.77 -2.25
N ALA A 402 -3.84 29.97 -2.58
CA ALA A 402 -2.46 30.31 -2.26
C ALA A 402 -2.01 31.61 -2.94
N ALA A 403 -2.37 31.82 -4.21
CA ALA A 403 -2.09 33.06 -4.93
C ALA A 403 -2.73 34.28 -4.26
N VAL A 404 -4.02 34.19 -3.92
CA VAL A 404 -4.75 35.27 -3.21
C VAL A 404 -4.13 35.54 -1.84
N LYS A 405 -3.67 34.50 -1.14
CA LYS A 405 -2.96 34.64 0.13
C LYS A 405 -1.61 35.36 -0.04
N SER A 406 -0.78 34.94 -0.99
CA SER A 406 0.50 35.61 -1.31
C SER A 406 0.28 37.07 -1.70
N TYR A 407 -0.72 37.36 -2.53
CA TYR A 407 -1.10 38.71 -2.91
C TYR A 407 -1.41 39.60 -1.69
N ARG A 408 -2.24 39.10 -0.75
CA ARG A 408 -2.58 39.82 0.49
C ARG A 408 -1.38 40.06 1.41
N GLN A 409 -0.36 39.20 1.32
CA GLN A 409 0.89 39.31 2.07
C GLN A 409 1.93 40.22 1.38
N GLY A 410 1.62 40.74 0.19
CA GLY A 410 2.55 41.56 -0.61
C GLY A 410 3.56 40.73 -1.42
N ASP A 411 3.47 39.41 -1.40
CA ASP A 411 4.28 38.51 -2.22
C ASP A 411 3.65 38.35 -3.62
N TYR A 412 3.85 39.37 -4.45
CA TYR A 412 3.29 39.38 -5.79
C TYR A 412 3.93 38.33 -6.71
N VAL A 413 5.23 38.07 -6.58
CA VAL A 413 5.92 37.09 -7.43
C VAL A 413 5.46 35.66 -7.10
N GLY A 414 5.32 35.32 -5.81
CA GLY A 414 4.72 34.05 -5.40
C GLY A 414 3.26 33.94 -5.83
N ALA A 415 2.49 35.04 -5.79
CA ALA A 415 1.13 35.06 -6.33
C ALA A 415 1.10 34.72 -7.83
N LEU A 416 1.97 35.35 -8.64
CA LEU A 416 2.04 35.10 -10.08
C LEU A 416 2.41 33.65 -10.43
N TYR A 417 3.32 33.02 -9.67
CA TYR A 417 3.65 31.61 -9.86
C TYR A 417 2.44 30.70 -9.58
N ASN A 418 1.75 30.94 -8.47
CA ASN A 418 0.56 30.18 -8.11
C ASN A 418 -0.59 30.39 -9.13
N LEU A 419 -0.74 31.60 -9.67
CA LEU A 419 -1.70 31.89 -10.76
C LEU A 419 -1.32 31.17 -12.05
N ALA A 420 -0.03 31.12 -12.41
CA ALA A 420 0.44 30.39 -13.58
C ALA A 420 0.13 28.89 -13.47
N PHE A 421 0.42 28.29 -12.31
CA PHE A 421 0.07 26.90 -12.04
C PHE A 421 -1.44 26.66 -12.12
N CYS A 422 -2.23 27.50 -11.44
CA CYS A 422 -3.69 27.42 -11.44
C CYS A 422 -4.26 27.47 -12.86
N ALA A 423 -3.78 28.39 -13.70
CA ALA A 423 -4.22 28.54 -15.08
C ALA A 423 -3.99 27.25 -15.89
N GLU A 424 -2.79 26.68 -15.82
CA GLU A 424 -2.49 25.44 -16.55
C GLU A 424 -3.22 24.22 -15.96
N ARG A 425 -3.56 24.21 -14.66
CA ARG A 425 -4.46 23.19 -14.10
C ARG A 425 -5.90 23.32 -14.56
N CYS A 426 -6.43 24.54 -14.63
CA CYS A 426 -7.76 24.79 -15.20
C CYS A 426 -7.86 24.20 -16.62
N LEU A 427 -6.87 24.46 -17.47
CA LEU A 427 -6.84 23.96 -18.85
C LEU A 427 -6.81 22.42 -18.93
N SER A 428 -6.12 21.77 -17.99
CA SER A 428 -5.97 20.32 -18.01
C SER A 428 -7.22 19.52 -17.67
N ILE A 429 -8.20 20.14 -17.02
CA ILE A 429 -9.47 19.51 -16.66
C ILE A 429 -10.22 19.10 -17.93
N GLY A 430 -10.25 19.98 -18.94
CA GLY A 430 -10.89 19.71 -20.22
C GLY A 430 -10.21 18.57 -20.99
N TRP A 431 -8.90 18.41 -20.85
CA TRP A 431 -8.16 17.34 -21.51
C TRP A 431 -8.61 15.97 -21.01
N TRP A 432 -8.63 15.78 -19.69
CA TRP A 432 -9.05 14.53 -19.08
C TRP A 432 -10.49 14.16 -19.42
N ILE A 433 -11.40 15.13 -19.37
CA ILE A 433 -12.81 14.91 -19.77
C ILE A 433 -12.92 14.53 -21.25
N ASN A 434 -12.01 14.99 -22.11
CA ASN A 434 -12.06 14.68 -23.53
C ASN A 434 -11.42 13.32 -23.87
N ILE A 435 -10.40 12.89 -23.13
CA ILE A 435 -9.74 11.59 -23.31
C ILE A 435 -10.76 10.45 -23.16
N SER A 436 -11.68 10.51 -22.18
CA SER A 436 -12.66 9.45 -21.97
C SER A 436 -13.54 9.16 -23.19
N LYS A 437 -13.77 10.15 -24.06
CA LYS A 437 -14.58 9.99 -25.28
C LYS A 437 -13.91 9.15 -26.36
N GLN A 438 -12.61 8.90 -26.24
CA GLN A 438 -11.84 8.09 -27.19
C GLN A 438 -11.90 6.59 -26.85
N PHE A 439 -12.42 6.23 -25.68
CA PHE A 439 -12.49 4.86 -25.20
C PHE A 439 -13.93 4.38 -25.13
N GLU A 440 -14.11 3.06 -25.28
CA GLU A 440 -15.38 2.43 -24.97
C GLU A 440 -15.59 2.43 -23.45
N ASP A 441 -16.62 3.14 -22.99
CA ASP A 441 -16.84 3.36 -21.56
C ASP A 441 -17.60 2.21 -20.90
N LYS A 442 -16.89 1.09 -20.73
CA LYS A 442 -17.38 -0.14 -20.14
C LYS A 442 -16.45 -0.66 -19.04
N PRO A 443 -16.97 -1.47 -18.10
CA PRO A 443 -18.40 -1.69 -17.81
C PRO A 443 -19.06 -0.45 -17.19
N PRO A 444 -20.40 -0.38 -17.19
CA PRO A 444 -21.13 0.76 -16.62
C PRO A 444 -21.03 0.80 -15.10
N ILE A 445 -21.07 2.01 -14.52
CA ILE A 445 -21.12 2.22 -13.07
C ILE A 445 -22.18 3.27 -12.73
N ASN A 446 -23.01 3.00 -11.73
CA ASN A 446 -24.02 3.95 -11.26
C ASN A 446 -23.51 4.79 -10.06
N SER A 447 -24.26 5.84 -9.73
CA SER A 447 -23.88 6.78 -8.66
C SER A 447 -23.83 6.15 -7.27
N THR A 448 -24.70 5.18 -6.97
CA THR A 448 -24.69 4.46 -5.70
C THR A 448 -23.44 3.60 -5.57
N GLN A 449 -23.11 2.81 -6.60
CA GLN A 449 -21.88 2.02 -6.65
C GLN A 449 -20.64 2.90 -6.50
N LEU A 450 -20.59 4.04 -7.20
CA LEU A 450 -19.50 5.00 -7.07
C LEU A 450 -19.39 5.54 -5.65
N GLN A 451 -20.49 5.91 -5.01
CA GLN A 451 -20.49 6.43 -3.63
C GLN A 451 -20.02 5.37 -2.63
N ASP A 452 -20.44 4.12 -2.82
CA ASP A 452 -20.06 3.00 -1.97
C ASP A 452 -18.57 2.69 -2.10
N ILE A 453 -18.06 2.62 -3.34
CA ILE A 453 -16.65 2.41 -3.63
C ILE A 453 -15.81 3.57 -3.07
N ALA A 454 -16.17 4.82 -3.35
CA ALA A 454 -15.45 5.99 -2.82
C ALA A 454 -15.41 6.00 -1.29
N THR A 455 -16.52 5.66 -0.63
CA THR A 455 -16.58 5.58 0.84
C THR A 455 -15.69 4.46 1.37
N LYS A 456 -15.74 3.28 0.74
CA LYS A 456 -14.90 2.14 1.11
C LYS A 456 -13.41 2.47 1.04
N TYR A 457 -12.96 3.06 -0.06
CA TYR A 457 -11.54 3.39 -0.24
C TYR A 457 -11.10 4.56 0.64
N LEU A 458 -12.00 5.51 0.94
CA LEU A 458 -11.71 6.56 1.92
C LEU A 458 -11.51 5.98 3.33
N ASP A 459 -12.36 5.05 3.75
CA ASP A 459 -12.21 4.39 5.06
C ASP A 459 -10.91 3.57 5.11
N LEU A 460 -10.50 2.95 4.00
CA LEU A 460 -9.20 2.28 3.89
C LEU A 460 -8.04 3.28 4.04
N ALA A 461 -8.08 4.40 3.31
CA ALA A 461 -7.04 5.42 3.38
C ALA A 461 -6.87 5.97 4.79
N LYS A 462 -7.98 6.19 5.52
CA LYS A 462 -7.94 6.58 6.95
C LYS A 462 -7.20 5.58 7.82
N ASN A 463 -7.48 4.29 7.64
CA ASN A 463 -6.83 3.24 8.41
C ASN A 463 -5.33 3.16 8.08
N SER A 464 -4.97 3.21 6.80
CA SER A 464 -3.56 3.20 6.38
C SER A 464 -2.80 4.41 6.92
N VAL A 465 -3.33 5.63 6.77
CA VAL A 465 -2.68 6.86 7.27
C VAL A 465 -2.54 6.85 8.79
N THR A 466 -3.59 6.49 9.52
CA THR A 466 -3.56 6.40 10.99
C THR A 466 -2.52 5.38 11.46
N TYR A 467 -2.50 4.20 10.84
CA TYR A 467 -1.54 3.16 11.18
C TYR A 467 -0.09 3.58 10.88
N SER A 468 0.18 4.11 9.68
CA SER A 468 1.51 4.61 9.32
C SER A 468 1.98 5.72 10.27
N LYS A 469 1.07 6.60 10.70
CA LYS A 469 1.35 7.65 11.69
C LYS A 469 1.76 7.06 13.04
N ILE A 470 1.01 6.09 13.57
CA ILE A 470 1.34 5.43 14.85
C ILE A 470 2.73 4.78 14.76
N ILE A 471 2.96 3.97 13.73
CA ILE A 471 4.24 3.25 13.57
C ILE A 471 5.42 4.22 13.49
N LEU A 472 5.33 5.27 12.66
CA LEU A 472 6.40 6.26 12.49
C LEU A 472 6.64 7.06 13.78
N GLN A 473 5.57 7.39 14.52
CA GLN A 473 5.67 8.06 15.83
C GLN A 473 6.35 7.17 16.88
N GLU A 474 6.01 5.89 16.96
CA GLU A 474 6.60 4.93 17.91
C GLU A 474 8.11 4.77 17.71
N ILE A 475 8.57 4.79 16.46
CA ILE A 475 10.00 4.66 16.15
C ILE A 475 10.75 6.01 16.12
N GLY A 476 10.03 7.13 16.29
CA GLY A 476 10.60 8.49 16.28
C GLY A 476 11.05 8.99 14.91
N GLU A 477 10.46 8.47 13.82
CA GLU A 477 10.78 8.85 12.45
C GLU A 477 9.76 9.86 11.89
N ASN A 478 10.24 10.73 11.00
CA ASN A 478 9.40 11.61 10.19
C ASN A 478 9.48 11.18 8.72
N SER A 479 8.38 11.27 8.00
CA SER A 479 8.31 10.88 6.59
C SER A 479 7.53 11.92 5.78
N ASP A 480 8.14 12.45 4.72
CA ASP A 480 7.46 13.33 3.77
C ASP A 480 6.28 12.61 3.10
N LEU A 481 6.40 11.30 2.86
CA LEU A 481 5.31 10.48 2.33
C LEU A 481 4.12 10.44 3.29
N LEU A 482 4.36 10.33 4.61
CA LEU A 482 3.29 10.37 5.59
C LEU A 482 2.61 11.74 5.62
N ASN A 483 3.40 12.82 5.57
CA ASN A 483 2.86 14.19 5.54
C ASN A 483 1.97 14.40 4.29
N ASN A 484 2.43 13.91 3.13
CA ASN A 484 1.64 13.94 1.90
C ASN A 484 0.37 13.10 2.06
N ALA A 485 0.47 11.87 2.59
CA ALA A 485 -0.69 11.00 2.81
C ALA A 485 -1.76 11.63 3.70
N GLU A 486 -1.36 12.33 4.77
CA GLU A 486 -2.29 13.08 5.62
C GLU A 486 -2.98 14.21 4.85
N GLN A 487 -2.24 14.96 4.03
CA GLN A 487 -2.83 16.03 3.21
C GLN A 487 -3.79 15.45 2.16
N THR A 488 -3.36 14.44 1.41
CA THR A 488 -4.14 13.77 0.36
C THR A 488 -5.42 13.17 0.95
N LEU A 489 -5.36 12.61 2.17
CA LEU A 489 -6.54 12.12 2.88
C LEU A 489 -7.52 13.25 3.22
N MET A 490 -7.04 14.39 3.73
CA MET A 490 -7.91 15.55 3.99
C MET A 490 -8.62 16.04 2.72
N GLU A 491 -7.92 16.02 1.58
CA GLU A 491 -8.50 16.35 0.28
C GLU A 491 -9.58 15.33 -0.14
N ALA A 492 -9.31 14.03 0.03
CA ALA A 492 -10.27 12.97 -0.24
C ALA A 492 -11.56 13.12 0.60
N GLU A 493 -11.44 13.51 1.86
CA GLU A 493 -12.58 13.79 2.74
C GLU A 493 -13.40 15.00 2.28
N LYS A 494 -12.73 16.09 1.88
CA LYS A 494 -13.35 17.31 1.32
C LYS A 494 -14.12 16.99 0.03
N GLN A 495 -13.60 16.07 -0.78
CA GLN A 495 -14.18 15.67 -2.05
C GLN A 495 -15.40 14.75 -1.91
N LYS A 496 -15.44 13.87 -0.89
CA LYS A 496 -16.40 12.75 -0.72
C LYS A 496 -17.85 13.06 -1.11
N LYS A 497 -18.38 14.21 -0.67
CA LYS A 497 -19.80 14.58 -0.88
C LYS A 497 -20.09 15.18 -2.25
N THR A 498 -19.12 15.83 -2.86
CA THR A 498 -19.33 16.62 -4.09
C THR A 498 -18.76 15.94 -5.32
N HIS A 499 -17.63 15.27 -5.16
CA HIS A 499 -16.87 14.60 -6.20
C HIS A 499 -16.40 13.23 -5.68
N PRO A 500 -17.30 12.24 -5.57
CA PRO A 500 -16.94 10.91 -5.07
C PRO A 500 -15.88 10.22 -5.94
N ALA A 501 -15.83 10.48 -7.25
CA ALA A 501 -14.76 9.97 -8.11
C ALA A 501 -13.38 10.55 -7.74
N ALA A 502 -13.26 11.86 -7.53
CA ALA A 502 -12.01 12.44 -7.01
C ALA A 502 -11.64 11.84 -5.65
N SER A 503 -12.62 11.73 -4.74
CA SER A 503 -12.43 11.16 -3.40
C SER A 503 -11.88 9.74 -3.46
N LEU A 504 -12.39 8.90 -4.36
CA LEU A 504 -11.85 7.55 -4.62
C LEU A 504 -10.37 7.61 -5.01
N PHE A 505 -10.02 8.40 -6.03
CA PHE A 505 -8.65 8.44 -6.53
C PHE A 505 -7.66 9.12 -5.57
N SER A 506 -8.07 10.13 -4.81
CA SER A 506 -7.24 10.70 -3.73
C SER A 506 -7.10 9.71 -2.57
N SER A 507 -8.12 8.91 -2.25
CA SER A 507 -8.00 7.87 -1.21
C SER A 507 -7.00 6.78 -1.60
N LEU A 508 -7.01 6.36 -2.87
CA LEU A 508 -6.03 5.40 -3.40
C LEU A 508 -4.60 5.95 -3.32
N GLU A 509 -4.39 7.22 -3.67
CA GLU A 509 -3.08 7.89 -3.58
C GLU A 509 -2.60 8.00 -2.13
N ALA A 510 -3.44 8.49 -1.22
CA ALA A 510 -3.12 8.59 0.21
C ALA A 510 -2.75 7.22 0.81
N THR A 511 -3.42 6.14 0.35
CA THR A 511 -3.09 4.78 0.78
C THR A 511 -1.73 4.33 0.24
N ALA A 512 -1.41 4.63 -1.02
CA ALA A 512 -0.11 4.32 -1.61
C ALA A 512 1.03 5.05 -0.88
N GLU A 513 0.83 6.35 -0.58
CA GLU A 513 1.77 7.19 0.18
C GLU A 513 1.99 6.64 1.59
N ALA A 514 0.91 6.37 2.32
CA ALA A 514 0.97 5.84 3.69
C ALA A 514 1.66 4.47 3.76
N ASN A 515 1.32 3.56 2.84
CA ASN A 515 1.92 2.23 2.82
C ASN A 515 3.41 2.29 2.44
N LEU A 516 3.78 3.12 1.47
CA LEU A 516 5.18 3.31 1.07
C LEU A 516 6.01 3.95 2.19
N ALA A 517 5.40 4.84 2.99
CA ALA A 517 6.06 5.44 4.15
C ALA A 517 6.51 4.40 5.18
N ILE A 518 5.72 3.33 5.42
CA ILE A 518 6.12 2.22 6.30
C ILE A 518 7.19 1.36 5.62
N GLU A 519 7.01 1.05 4.33
CA GLU A 519 7.92 0.17 3.60
C GLU A 519 9.35 0.71 3.53
N LEU A 520 9.51 2.04 3.46
CA LEU A 520 10.81 2.71 3.38
C LEU A 520 11.47 2.97 4.74
N ILE A 521 10.87 2.53 5.86
CA ILE A 521 11.48 2.68 7.19
C ILE A 521 12.85 2.01 7.21
N GLY A 522 13.89 2.82 7.45
CA GLY A 522 15.27 2.38 7.54
C GLY A 522 15.91 1.96 6.21
N VAL A 523 15.23 2.14 5.08
CA VAL A 523 15.81 1.85 3.75
C VAL A 523 16.71 3.00 3.30
N GLU A 524 17.98 2.70 3.01
CA GLU A 524 18.88 3.67 2.37
C GLU A 524 18.48 3.89 0.92
N VAL A 525 18.20 5.15 0.55
CA VAL A 525 17.68 5.57 -0.77
C VAL A 525 18.69 5.33 -1.91
N SER A 526 19.95 5.02 -1.60
CA SER A 526 21.04 4.83 -2.58
C SER A 526 21.59 3.39 -2.70
N GLY A 527 20.97 2.40 -2.05
CA GLY A 527 21.46 1.00 -2.03
C GLY A 527 20.83 0.07 -3.09
N GLU A 528 21.38 -1.14 -3.29
CA GLU A 528 20.79 -2.17 -4.18
C GLU A 528 19.35 -2.53 -3.79
N ASN A 529 19.04 -2.50 -2.48
CA ASN A 529 17.72 -2.80 -1.94
C ASN A 529 16.57 -1.94 -2.51
N ILE A 530 16.84 -0.70 -2.95
CA ILE A 530 15.79 0.16 -3.53
C ILE A 530 15.46 -0.26 -4.96
N LYS A 531 16.44 -0.78 -5.72
CA LYS A 531 16.25 -1.20 -7.11
C LYS A 531 15.37 -2.44 -7.18
N ASP A 532 15.62 -3.42 -6.33
CA ASP A 532 14.80 -4.65 -6.27
C ASP A 532 13.36 -4.34 -5.83
N ARG A 533 13.16 -3.37 -4.93
CA ARG A 533 11.82 -2.91 -4.56
C ARG A 533 11.13 -2.19 -5.70
N LEU A 534 11.85 -1.33 -6.42
CA LEU A 534 11.34 -0.61 -7.58
C LEU A 534 10.88 -1.58 -8.67
N GLU A 535 11.74 -2.54 -9.06
CA GLU A 535 11.43 -3.52 -10.10
C GLU A 535 10.22 -4.37 -9.71
N ARG A 536 10.13 -4.84 -8.46
CA ARG A 536 8.95 -5.57 -7.98
C ARG A 536 7.68 -4.72 -8.03
N THR A 537 7.76 -3.44 -7.68
CA THR A 537 6.61 -2.53 -7.71
C THR A 537 6.15 -2.30 -9.15
N LYS A 538 7.11 -2.14 -10.08
CA LYS A 538 6.87 -2.04 -11.52
C LYS A 538 6.18 -3.28 -12.08
N ASP A 539 6.69 -4.46 -11.79
CA ASP A 539 6.13 -5.74 -12.25
C ASP A 539 4.69 -5.96 -11.77
N LYS A 540 4.37 -5.56 -10.53
CA LYS A 540 3.01 -5.64 -10.00
C LYS A 540 2.05 -4.70 -10.68
N ALA A 541 2.47 -3.44 -10.87
CA ALA A 541 1.65 -2.47 -11.58
C ALA A 541 1.35 -2.96 -13.00
N ALA A 542 2.32 -3.58 -13.68
CA ALA A 542 2.14 -4.18 -14.99
C ALA A 542 1.14 -5.34 -14.97
N THR A 543 1.27 -6.23 -13.99
CA THR A 543 0.40 -7.41 -13.82
C THR A 543 -1.04 -6.98 -13.58
N GLU A 544 -1.29 -6.06 -12.65
CA GLU A 544 -2.65 -5.59 -12.32
C GLU A 544 -3.30 -4.83 -13.48
N ILE A 545 -2.52 -4.07 -14.27
CA ILE A 545 -2.98 -3.46 -15.52
C ILE A 545 -3.43 -4.54 -16.53
N GLY A 546 -2.63 -5.60 -16.68
CA GLY A 546 -2.96 -6.75 -17.52
C GLY A 546 -4.25 -7.45 -17.06
N GLU A 547 -4.39 -7.72 -15.77
CA GLU A 547 -5.61 -8.34 -15.22
C GLU A 547 -6.87 -7.49 -15.47
N CYS A 548 -6.74 -6.17 -15.29
CA CYS A 548 -7.82 -5.22 -15.49
C CYS A 548 -8.32 -5.28 -16.95
N ARG A 549 -7.39 -5.36 -17.91
CA ARG A 549 -7.70 -5.55 -19.34
C ARG A 549 -8.30 -6.92 -19.64
N GLY A 550 -7.87 -7.98 -18.96
CA GLY A 550 -8.49 -9.30 -19.02
C GLY A 550 -10.00 -9.25 -18.72
N LYS A 551 -10.42 -8.33 -17.85
CA LYS A 551 -11.83 -8.07 -17.54
C LYS A 551 -12.51 -7.05 -18.48
N SER A 552 -11.92 -6.75 -19.63
CA SER A 552 -12.40 -5.76 -20.60
C SER A 552 -12.54 -4.34 -20.02
N ILE A 553 -11.67 -3.98 -19.08
CA ILE A 553 -11.58 -2.63 -18.50
C ILE A 553 -10.27 -2.00 -19.00
N GLU A 554 -10.32 -0.83 -19.64
CA GLU A 554 -9.09 -0.10 -19.98
C GLU A 554 -8.69 0.82 -18.82
N PRO A 555 -7.56 0.56 -18.12
CA PRO A 555 -7.16 1.33 -16.96
C PRO A 555 -6.34 2.56 -17.37
N VAL A 556 -6.94 3.45 -18.16
CA VAL A 556 -6.29 4.64 -18.75
C VAL A 556 -5.46 5.44 -17.75
N LEU A 557 -5.97 5.63 -16.53
CA LEU A 557 -5.27 6.38 -15.49
C LEU A 557 -4.09 5.61 -14.91
N ALA A 558 -4.24 4.29 -14.69
CA ALA A 558 -3.14 3.45 -14.22
C ALA A 558 -2.00 3.38 -15.25
N VAL A 559 -2.31 3.20 -16.53
CA VAL A 559 -1.32 3.21 -17.64
C VAL A 559 -0.58 4.54 -17.68
N SER A 560 -1.30 5.64 -17.48
CA SER A 560 -0.71 6.98 -17.44
C SER A 560 0.32 7.11 -16.30
N TYR A 561 -0.05 6.72 -15.07
CA TYR A 561 0.88 6.78 -13.93
C TYR A 561 2.04 5.78 -14.06
N TYR A 562 1.82 4.60 -14.64
CA TYR A 562 2.88 3.65 -14.96
C TYR A 562 3.90 4.27 -15.92
N GLU A 563 3.43 4.83 -17.03
CA GLU A 563 4.29 5.46 -18.05
C GLU A 563 5.08 6.64 -17.46
N TYR A 564 4.48 7.40 -16.54
CA TYR A 564 5.17 8.48 -15.85
C TYR A 564 6.18 7.98 -14.81
N ALA A 565 5.87 6.89 -14.11
CA ALA A 565 6.78 6.24 -13.18
C ALA A 565 8.06 5.76 -13.90
N GLU A 566 7.96 5.21 -15.11
CA GLU A 566 9.11 4.80 -15.94
C GLU A 566 10.07 5.96 -16.20
N LEU A 567 9.54 7.15 -16.52
CA LEU A 567 10.35 8.35 -16.72
C LEU A 567 11.08 8.73 -15.42
N LEU A 568 10.43 8.58 -14.27
CA LEU A 568 10.96 8.96 -12.96
C LEU A 568 11.98 8.00 -12.39
N GLU A 569 12.15 6.78 -12.92
CA GLU A 569 13.13 5.80 -12.40
C GLU A 569 14.54 6.38 -12.31
N ASN A 570 14.90 7.24 -13.26
CA ASN A 570 16.20 7.92 -13.32
C ASN A 570 16.24 9.25 -12.53
N GLU A 571 15.09 9.81 -12.15
CA GLU A 571 14.98 11.08 -11.40
C GLU A 571 14.82 10.86 -9.89
N SER A 572 13.93 9.95 -9.49
CA SER A 572 13.59 9.65 -8.11
C SER A 572 12.94 8.26 -8.01
N ALA A 573 13.70 7.28 -7.51
CA ALA A 573 13.19 5.92 -7.29
C ALA A 573 11.96 5.90 -6.36
N ILE A 574 11.91 6.78 -5.34
CA ILE A 574 10.76 6.86 -4.42
C ILE A 574 9.51 7.35 -5.14
N ASN A 575 9.62 8.40 -5.96
CA ASN A 575 8.46 8.92 -6.69
C ASN A 575 8.00 7.93 -7.77
N SER A 576 8.95 7.27 -8.44
CA SER A 576 8.66 6.19 -9.39
C SER A 576 7.92 5.02 -8.71
N MET A 577 8.39 4.56 -7.55
CA MET A 577 7.69 3.55 -6.74
C MET A 577 6.29 4.01 -6.34
N LEU A 578 6.12 5.27 -5.92
CA LEU A 578 4.81 5.80 -5.57
C LEU A 578 3.83 5.76 -6.75
N ASP A 579 4.26 6.22 -7.92
CA ASP A 579 3.42 6.24 -9.13
C ASP A 579 3.10 4.82 -9.63
N TYR A 580 4.04 3.87 -9.55
CA TYR A 580 3.76 2.46 -9.83
C TYR A 580 2.75 1.87 -8.84
N ARG A 581 2.90 2.11 -7.54
CA ARG A 581 1.92 1.67 -6.53
C ARG A 581 0.56 2.30 -6.77
N TYR A 582 0.53 3.57 -7.13
CA TYR A 582 -0.73 4.25 -7.40
C TYR A 582 -1.41 3.66 -8.65
N ALA A 583 -0.66 3.38 -9.72
CA ALA A 583 -1.15 2.69 -10.90
C ALA A 583 -1.71 1.30 -10.56
N GLN A 584 -0.97 0.50 -9.77
CA GLN A 584 -1.41 -0.79 -9.26
C GLN A 584 -2.74 -0.67 -8.48
N MET A 585 -2.82 0.27 -7.54
CA MET A 585 -4.01 0.49 -6.72
C MET A 585 -5.22 0.95 -7.55
N ILE A 586 -5.01 1.78 -8.57
CA ILE A 586 -6.07 2.17 -9.52
C ILE A 586 -6.58 0.95 -10.26
N ALA A 587 -5.69 0.16 -10.88
CA ALA A 587 -6.07 -1.00 -11.67
C ALA A 587 -6.85 -2.02 -10.82
N GLY A 588 -6.38 -2.31 -9.60
CA GLY A 588 -7.08 -3.21 -8.69
C GLY A 588 -8.41 -2.67 -8.19
N ALA A 589 -8.52 -1.36 -7.94
CA ALA A 589 -9.80 -0.77 -7.57
C ALA A 589 -10.85 -0.87 -8.67
N LEU A 590 -10.44 -0.70 -9.94
CA LEU A 590 -11.32 -0.87 -11.10
C LEU A 590 -11.73 -2.33 -11.27
N ARG A 591 -10.79 -3.28 -11.11
CA ARG A 591 -11.05 -4.72 -11.16
C ARG A 591 -12.08 -5.16 -10.12
N LEU A 592 -12.02 -4.60 -8.91
CA LEU A 592 -12.97 -4.85 -7.82
C LEU A 592 -14.30 -4.11 -7.96
N ALA A 593 -14.39 -3.09 -8.81
CA ALA A 593 -15.62 -2.35 -9.02
C ALA A 593 -16.69 -3.16 -9.79
N VAL A 594 -16.29 -4.27 -10.42
CA VAL A 594 -17.13 -5.08 -11.31
C VAL A 594 -17.47 -6.41 -10.64
N SER A 595 -18.77 -6.73 -10.57
CA SER A 595 -19.34 -7.97 -9.99
C SER A 595 -20.40 -8.54 -10.95
N PRO A 596 -20.60 -9.88 -11.03
CA PRO A 596 -19.88 -10.92 -10.30
C PRO A 596 -18.51 -11.22 -10.92
N VAL A 597 -17.56 -11.56 -10.04
CA VAL A 597 -16.30 -12.15 -10.46
C VAL A 597 -16.59 -13.61 -10.79
N GLU A 598 -16.22 -14.08 -11.99
CA GLU A 598 -16.35 -15.50 -12.33
C GLU A 598 -15.63 -16.36 -11.27
N LYS A 599 -16.22 -17.51 -10.93
CA LYS A 599 -15.64 -18.42 -9.95
C LYS A 599 -14.26 -18.86 -10.44
N LYS A 600 -13.20 -18.47 -9.72
CA LYS A 600 -11.84 -18.90 -10.04
C LYS A 600 -11.62 -20.36 -9.66
N THR A 601 -10.87 -21.06 -10.51
CA THR A 601 -10.35 -22.40 -10.24
C THR A 601 -9.15 -22.32 -9.31
N SER A 602 -9.04 -23.32 -8.43
CA SER A 602 -7.90 -23.48 -7.53
C SER A 602 -7.32 -24.88 -7.68
N ARG A 603 -6.01 -24.99 -7.44
CA ARG A 603 -5.24 -26.23 -7.51
C ARG A 603 -4.56 -26.50 -6.19
N PHE A 604 -4.65 -27.75 -5.72
CA PHE A 604 -3.85 -28.22 -4.60
C PHE A 604 -2.46 -28.63 -5.08
N GLU A 605 -1.43 -27.96 -4.56
CA GLU A 605 -0.02 -28.19 -4.82
C GLU A 605 0.70 -28.84 -3.64
N GLY A 606 0.03 -28.91 -2.48
CA GLY A 606 0.60 -29.42 -1.24
C GLY A 606 1.22 -28.31 -0.39
N ILE A 607 1.08 -28.42 0.94
CA ILE A 607 1.69 -27.46 1.86
C ILE A 607 3.21 -27.64 1.79
N PRO A 608 3.99 -26.57 1.56
CA PRO A 608 5.44 -26.64 1.54
C PRO A 608 6.00 -27.25 2.84
N PRO A 609 7.02 -28.12 2.77
CA PRO A 609 7.68 -28.60 3.97
C PRO A 609 8.33 -27.43 4.72
N ILE A 610 8.29 -27.44 6.05
CA ILE A 610 9.00 -26.46 6.86
C ILE A 610 10.49 -26.77 6.77
N ASN A 611 11.31 -25.83 6.32
CA ASN A 611 12.75 -26.02 6.30
C ASN A 611 13.26 -26.11 7.76
N PRO A 612 13.78 -27.27 8.20
CA PRO A 612 14.29 -27.39 9.55
C PRO A 612 15.54 -26.51 9.68
N ALA A 613 15.72 -25.89 10.86
CA ALA A 613 16.95 -25.19 11.21
C ALA A 613 18.17 -26.05 10.85
N ASN A 614 19.20 -25.44 10.25
CA ASN A 614 20.53 -26.06 10.22
C ASN A 614 20.89 -26.39 11.67
N ARG A 615 21.00 -27.67 11.99
CA ARG A 615 21.33 -28.10 13.36
C ARG A 615 22.70 -27.55 13.71
N VAL A 616 22.74 -26.58 14.62
CA VAL A 616 24.00 -26.05 15.18
C VAL A 616 24.70 -27.11 16.06
N PHE A 617 23.94 -28.08 16.58
CA PHE A 617 24.46 -29.15 17.42
C PHE A 617 24.28 -30.54 16.79
N PRO A 618 25.31 -31.39 16.79
CA PRO A 618 25.21 -32.77 16.32
C PRO A 618 24.25 -33.57 17.20
N SER A 619 23.52 -34.50 16.59
CA SER A 619 22.64 -35.45 17.30
C SER A 619 23.42 -36.33 18.27
N GLU A 620 22.76 -36.92 19.27
CA GLU A 620 23.40 -37.88 20.20
C GLU A 620 24.16 -38.99 19.46
N LYS A 621 23.63 -39.47 18.33
CA LYS A 621 24.30 -40.48 17.49
C LYS A 621 25.59 -39.97 16.86
N GLU A 622 25.63 -38.71 16.44
CA GLU A 622 26.82 -38.08 15.86
C GLU A 622 27.85 -37.78 16.96
N ILE A 623 27.43 -37.31 18.14
CA ILE A 623 28.30 -37.14 19.30
C ILE A 623 28.94 -38.49 19.70
N ILE A 624 28.14 -39.56 19.76
CA ILE A 624 28.64 -40.92 20.03
C ILE A 624 29.64 -41.34 18.95
N SER A 625 29.35 -41.06 17.67
CA SER A 625 30.28 -41.33 16.57
C SER A 625 31.60 -40.56 16.71
N TYR A 626 31.57 -39.28 17.04
CA TYR A 626 32.77 -38.47 17.27
C TYR A 626 33.60 -38.99 18.45
N ILE A 627 32.95 -39.41 19.55
CA ILE A 627 33.61 -40.03 20.71
C ILE A 627 34.28 -41.35 20.30
N ILE A 628 33.61 -42.20 19.52
CA ILE A 628 34.19 -43.46 19.04
C ILE A 628 35.41 -43.19 18.17
N TRP A 629 35.32 -42.26 17.22
CA TRP A 629 36.44 -41.92 16.33
C TRP A 629 37.63 -41.32 17.08
N THR A 630 37.41 -40.47 18.07
CA THR A 630 38.49 -39.93 18.91
C THR A 630 39.17 -41.01 19.73
N VAL A 631 38.44 -41.97 20.29
CA VAL A 631 39.01 -43.13 21.00
C VAL A 631 39.84 -44.02 20.06
N VAL A 632 39.36 -44.26 18.84
CA VAL A 632 40.09 -45.05 17.83
C VAL A 632 41.41 -44.35 17.45
N ILE A 633 41.36 -43.04 17.20
CA ILE A 633 42.56 -42.25 16.85
C ILE A 633 43.58 -42.26 18.00
N LEU A 634 43.13 -42.04 19.24
CA LEU A 634 44.00 -42.12 20.42
C LEU A 634 44.62 -43.51 20.58
N GLY A 635 43.86 -44.58 20.31
CA GLY A 635 44.36 -45.95 20.32
C GLY A 635 45.47 -46.18 19.28
N ILE A 636 45.28 -45.69 18.05
CA ILE A 636 46.28 -45.79 16.96
C ILE A 636 47.56 -45.03 17.34
N ILE A 637 47.44 -43.82 17.89
CA ILE A 637 48.58 -43.02 18.35
C ILE A 637 49.37 -43.76 19.43
N LEU A 638 48.68 -44.37 20.39
CA LEU A 638 49.31 -45.10 21.48
C LEU A 638 50.06 -46.34 20.97
N LEU A 639 49.49 -47.04 19.99
CA LEU A 639 50.11 -48.18 19.32
C LEU A 639 51.36 -47.75 18.54
N ALA A 640 51.32 -46.62 17.84
CA ALA A 640 52.47 -46.04 17.15
C ALA A 640 53.59 -45.69 18.15
N ILE A 641 53.26 -45.11 19.30
CA ILE A 641 54.23 -44.81 20.36
C ILE A 641 54.88 -46.10 20.89
N VAL A 642 54.10 -47.15 21.15
CA VAL A 642 54.63 -48.45 21.62
C VAL A 642 55.57 -49.07 20.60
N VAL A 643 55.25 -48.99 19.30
CA VAL A 643 56.12 -49.47 18.22
C VAL A 643 57.42 -48.66 18.17
N ILE A 644 57.35 -47.33 18.23
CA ILE A 644 58.53 -46.45 18.23
C ILE A 644 59.43 -46.74 19.43
N VAL A 645 58.85 -46.87 20.64
CA VAL A 645 59.61 -47.21 21.85
C VAL A 645 60.24 -48.59 21.75
N SER A 646 59.54 -49.57 21.17
CA SER A 646 60.07 -50.91 20.94
C SER A 646 61.26 -50.90 19.96
N ILE A 647 61.16 -50.15 18.86
CA ILE A 647 62.25 -49.97 17.90
C ILE A 647 63.47 -49.33 18.57
N ILE A 648 63.29 -48.23 19.31
CA ILE A 648 64.37 -47.55 20.04
C ILE A 648 65.00 -48.49 21.08
N SER A 649 64.20 -49.29 21.78
CA SER A 649 64.71 -50.27 22.75
C SER A 649 65.52 -51.38 22.07
N SER A 650 65.09 -51.84 20.89
CA SER A 650 65.79 -52.86 20.11
C SER A 650 67.10 -52.35 19.55
N GLU A 651 67.17 -51.08 19.13
CA GLU A 651 68.38 -50.44 18.63
C GLU A 651 69.39 -50.20 19.76
N LYS A 652 68.94 -49.80 20.95
CA LYS A 652 69.80 -49.74 22.15
C LYS A 652 70.33 -51.11 22.56
N ARG A 653 69.51 -52.17 22.45
CA ARG A 653 69.94 -53.54 22.73
C ARG A 653 70.96 -54.04 21.70
N PHE A 654 70.71 -53.79 20.42
CA PHE A 654 71.62 -54.13 19.33
C PHE A 654 72.97 -53.41 19.45
N ARG A 655 73.00 -52.11 19.74
CA ARG A 655 74.25 -51.35 19.95
C ARG A 655 75.01 -51.79 21.21
N ARG A 656 74.31 -52.32 22.21
CA ARG A 656 74.93 -52.88 23.42
C ARG A 656 75.53 -54.27 23.17
N ASP A 657 74.82 -55.09 22.39
CA ASP A 657 75.23 -56.47 22.11
C ASP A 657 76.25 -56.54 20.94
N PHE A 658 76.37 -55.48 20.11
CA PHE A 658 77.35 -55.32 19.02
C PHE A 658 77.99 -53.91 19.01
N PRO A 659 78.94 -53.59 19.90
CA PRO A 659 79.59 -52.29 19.95
C PRO A 659 80.42 -52.02 18.68
N PRO A 660 80.52 -50.77 18.19
CA PRO A 660 81.18 -50.42 16.93
C PRO A 660 82.67 -50.79 16.85
N GLU A 661 83.29 -51.11 17.98
CA GLU A 661 84.70 -51.52 18.08
C GLU A 661 84.94 -52.97 17.62
N LEU A 662 83.88 -53.75 17.36
CA LEU A 662 83.92 -55.13 16.87
C LEU A 662 83.51 -55.28 15.40
N TRP A 663 83.37 -54.18 14.66
CA TRP A 663 83.03 -54.19 13.23
C TRP A 663 84.26 -54.05 12.34
#